data_AF-A0A976A2R3-F1
#
_entry.id   AF-A0A976A2R3-F1
#
_cell.length_a   1.000
_cell.length_b   1.000
_cell.length_c   1.000
_cell.angle_alpha   90.00
_cell.angle_beta   90.00
_cell.angle_gamma   90.00
#
_symmetry.space_group_name_H-M   'P 1'
#
loop_
_entity.id
_entity.type
_entity.pdbx_description
1 polymer ?
#
loop_
_entity_poly.entity_id
_entity_poly.type
_entity_poly.pdbx_seq_one_letter_code
_entity_poly.pdbx_strand_id
1 'polypeptide(L)'
;MFKNGKPSTHIRRELEVAKAKAIQGSYVLFFRCSAWTRRHRAKLGLATSMTLVAVSSFGVAPLQKLLHPIFTDTAKLSALQALLTSIGGALLGATAIAFSLVLFAMQVNVERVPHGLFRRLSADLRLLGSFVSSFLLAVTVATLSLVATSQNVGAVVFVACLCTAGIVFLFLSAYSRALLLINPAQQLRIAVARAERDLRSWGKHADRATLLHEAVEAEATGPFPTNDNPRVVFFRANQGWDAVAKESMDHAIAYARRYSEQGDHDIADVALNAVLAINVTYVQVKGRTFFGRNALFDSPLSTDGFINKTLELLRHTFRIGLSRGDERQIEQTLQAFTALVGTYLSIKYPGAGTSRAHPHLAARYLADAVQELGGHNMPNAMMEGLRLMGKAAQAFLYNSEPSDATSLTQKISTLSAIGAVKSGHEPVTLVAFEQLATLTFDLLRTSHRDIRWAAEQLQLNVFHATKFVLSLQGDSSTFDHSAYLAPYYSSTSYTSLRAKLTQLVNAVLVLEADNQDGRRVVQHIRIWSNDLHRYEKDLLLLAFAHKSQFALDMLQWITGTTELLLALSTAQTCDESSSSALQKNALWLISTLTFLPQDAETVRSLEAYSFSELLFETAQSAHKYNCPKIVNALVKQLVCWAVLAGKHRNGFNTMESALYAAICLQLAAGADMGSVVQPLTLELSKPNGPEEEIRSRAARSMAQKACQALLDTFEFSSIEKAMANADRAALRSALVQVANVLSPAAADVKQRPVEP
;
A
#
# COMPACT_ATOMS: atom_id res chain seq x y z
N MET A 1 -60.32 6.24 26.18
CA MET A 1 -59.01 6.49 26.82
C MET A 1 -58.02 5.49 26.25
N PHE A 2 -57.01 5.96 25.50
CA PHE A 2 -55.74 5.32 25.07
C PHE A 2 -55.70 3.78 24.87
N LYS A 3 -55.19 3.23 23.76
CA LYS A 3 -53.81 3.46 23.31
C LYS A 3 -53.58 2.93 21.90
N ASN A 4 -52.90 3.76 21.12
CA ASN A 4 -52.26 3.52 19.84
C ASN A 4 -51.53 2.16 19.75
N GLY A 5 -52.07 1.23 18.96
CA GLY A 5 -51.34 0.06 18.49
C GLY A 5 -50.40 0.46 17.35
N LYS A 6 -49.14 0.77 17.68
CA LYS A 6 -48.06 0.79 16.68
C LYS A 6 -48.01 -0.59 16.03
N PRO A 7 -48.03 -0.72 14.69
CA PRO A 7 -47.87 -2.01 14.03
C PRO A 7 -46.52 -2.63 14.44
N SER A 8 -46.54 -3.94 14.70
CA SER A 8 -45.38 -4.70 15.16
C SER A 8 -44.18 -4.47 14.25
N THR A 9 -43.00 -4.36 14.85
CA THR A 9 -41.70 -4.19 14.17
C THR A 9 -41.44 -5.24 13.09
N HIS A 10 -42.10 -6.40 13.18
CA HIS A 10 -42.05 -7.47 12.19
C HIS A 10 -42.72 -7.09 10.86
N ILE A 11 -43.91 -6.46 10.89
CA ILE A 11 -44.64 -6.06 9.68
C ILE A 11 -43.90 -4.93 8.95
N ARG A 12 -43.31 -3.99 9.70
CA ARG A 12 -42.45 -2.94 9.12
C ARG A 12 -41.21 -3.52 8.45
N ARG A 13 -40.59 -4.54 9.04
CA ARG A 13 -39.40 -5.22 8.49
C ARG A 13 -39.73 -6.00 7.22
N GLU A 14 -40.88 -6.68 7.17
CA GLU A 14 -41.33 -7.37 5.95
C GLU A 14 -41.67 -6.40 4.82
N LEU A 15 -42.26 -5.24 5.14
CA LEU A 15 -42.56 -4.21 4.15
C LEU A 15 -41.28 -3.56 3.58
N GLU A 16 -40.26 -3.34 4.42
CA GLU A 16 -38.95 -2.84 3.98
C GLU A 16 -38.17 -3.89 3.15
N VAL A 17 -38.25 -5.18 3.50
CA VAL A 17 -37.68 -6.26 2.69
C VAL A 17 -38.39 -6.40 1.34
N ALA A 18 -39.72 -6.24 1.30
CA ALA A 18 -40.49 -6.25 0.07
C ALA A 18 -40.13 -5.05 -0.84
N LYS A 19 -39.99 -3.84 -0.26
CA LYS A 19 -39.50 -2.66 -0.99
C LYS A 19 -38.08 -2.86 -1.53
N ALA A 20 -37.17 -3.40 -0.72
CA ALA A 20 -35.80 -3.67 -1.16
C ALA A 20 -35.75 -4.68 -2.31
N LYS A 21 -36.55 -5.75 -2.26
CA LYS A 21 -36.68 -6.72 -3.36
C LYS A 21 -37.30 -6.09 -4.61
N ALA A 22 -38.30 -5.21 -4.48
CA ALA A 22 -38.90 -4.51 -5.59
C ALA A 22 -37.92 -3.53 -6.26
N ILE A 23 -37.12 -2.80 -5.47
CA ILE A 23 -36.07 -1.90 -5.95
C ILE A 23 -34.94 -2.69 -6.62
N GLN A 24 -34.52 -3.82 -6.05
CA GLN A 24 -33.52 -4.68 -6.68
C GLN A 24 -34.04 -5.31 -7.98
N GLY A 25 -35.31 -5.71 -8.01
CA GLY A 25 -35.99 -6.18 -9.21
C GLY A 25 -36.04 -5.12 -10.31
N SER A 26 -36.40 -3.88 -9.97
CA SER A 26 -36.43 -2.77 -10.94
C SER A 26 -35.03 -2.39 -11.44
N TYR A 27 -34.00 -2.44 -10.59
CA TYR A 27 -32.60 -2.26 -10.99
C TYR A 27 -32.10 -3.36 -11.91
N VAL A 28 -32.42 -4.62 -11.64
CA VAL A 28 -32.06 -5.76 -12.51
C VAL A 28 -32.80 -5.67 -13.85
N LEU A 29 -34.07 -5.27 -13.84
CA LEU A 29 -34.85 -5.07 -15.06
C LEU A 29 -34.28 -3.90 -15.88
N PHE A 30 -33.96 -2.78 -15.24
CA PHE A 30 -33.32 -1.63 -15.87
C PHE A 30 -31.95 -1.98 -16.43
N PHE A 31 -31.12 -2.73 -15.69
CA PHE A 31 -29.81 -3.16 -16.15
C PHE A 31 -29.91 -4.13 -17.33
N ARG A 32 -30.82 -5.13 -17.27
CA ARG A 32 -31.09 -6.04 -18.39
C ARG A 32 -31.65 -5.31 -19.61
N CYS A 33 -32.53 -4.33 -19.42
CA CYS A 33 -33.06 -3.51 -20.49
C CYS A 33 -31.96 -2.60 -21.09
N SER A 34 -31.08 -2.03 -20.26
CA SER A 34 -29.92 -1.23 -20.69
C SER A 34 -28.88 -2.08 -21.44
N ALA A 35 -28.65 -3.31 -21.00
CA ALA A 35 -27.74 -4.26 -21.63
C ALA A 35 -28.33 -4.77 -22.95
N TRP A 36 -29.63 -5.03 -22.98
CA TRP A 36 -30.37 -5.42 -24.18
C TRP A 36 -30.38 -4.29 -25.22
N THR A 37 -30.69 -3.06 -24.81
CA THR A 37 -30.66 -1.86 -25.69
C THR A 37 -29.26 -1.54 -26.20
N ARG A 38 -28.20 -1.69 -25.38
CA ARG A 38 -26.80 -1.58 -25.86
C ARG A 38 -26.45 -2.67 -26.88
N ARG A 39 -26.88 -3.90 -26.64
CA ARG A 39 -26.62 -5.06 -27.51
C ARG A 39 -27.41 -5.01 -28.82
N HIS A 40 -28.58 -4.37 -28.81
CA HIS A 40 -29.48 -4.23 -29.95
C HIS A 40 -29.52 -2.79 -30.50
N ARG A 41 -28.60 -1.90 -30.11
CA ARG A 41 -28.61 -0.47 -30.46
C ARG A 41 -28.69 -0.20 -31.96
N ALA A 42 -28.00 -1.03 -32.76
CA ALA A 42 -28.07 -0.95 -34.21
C ALA A 42 -29.44 -1.40 -34.76
N LYS A 43 -30.06 -2.44 -34.18
CA LYS A 43 -31.39 -2.93 -34.57
C LYS A 43 -32.50 -1.96 -34.13
N LEU A 44 -32.41 -1.40 -32.93
CA LEU A 44 -33.29 -0.35 -32.43
C LEU A 44 -33.16 0.91 -33.26
N GLY A 45 -31.94 1.36 -33.56
CA GLY A 45 -31.70 2.51 -34.45
C GLY A 45 -32.31 2.31 -35.83
N LEU A 46 -32.17 1.11 -36.40
CA LEU A 46 -32.75 0.76 -37.70
C LEU A 46 -34.29 0.68 -37.63
N ALA A 47 -34.84 0.12 -36.56
CA ALA A 47 -36.29 0.09 -36.32
C ALA A 47 -36.89 1.48 -36.09
N THR A 48 -36.22 2.36 -35.35
CA THR A 48 -36.63 3.76 -35.16
C THR A 48 -36.51 4.53 -36.47
N SER A 49 -35.47 4.28 -37.27
CA SER A 49 -35.32 4.88 -38.60
C SER A 49 -36.47 4.44 -39.52
N MET A 50 -36.80 3.14 -39.54
CA MET A 50 -37.89 2.60 -40.34
C MET A 50 -39.26 3.11 -39.89
N THR A 51 -39.50 3.23 -38.57
CA THR A 51 -40.74 3.82 -38.06
C THR A 51 -40.80 5.32 -38.34
N LEU A 52 -39.69 6.06 -38.26
CA LEU A 52 -39.64 7.46 -38.65
C LEU A 52 -39.93 7.62 -40.14
N VAL A 53 -39.36 6.77 -41.01
CA VAL A 53 -39.64 6.74 -42.45
C VAL A 53 -41.12 6.39 -42.70
N ALA A 54 -41.66 5.39 -42.03
CA ALA A 54 -43.08 5.01 -42.15
C ALA A 54 -44.03 6.13 -41.68
N VAL A 55 -43.75 6.76 -40.54
CA VAL A 55 -44.54 7.89 -40.03
C VAL A 55 -44.42 9.11 -40.95
N SER A 56 -43.22 9.38 -41.46
CA SER A 56 -43.00 10.50 -42.38
C SER A 56 -43.69 10.28 -43.73
N SER A 57 -43.92 9.03 -44.16
CA SER A 57 -44.62 8.71 -45.41
C SER A 57 -46.09 9.20 -45.44
N PHE A 58 -46.72 9.35 -44.27
CA PHE A 58 -48.04 10.01 -44.17
C PHE A 58 -48.01 11.49 -44.59
N GLY A 59 -46.83 12.12 -44.61
CA GLY A 59 -46.59 13.48 -45.08
C GLY A 59 -46.58 13.63 -46.61
N VAL A 60 -46.52 12.54 -47.38
CA VAL A 60 -46.44 12.61 -48.85
C VAL A 60 -47.72 13.16 -49.48
N ALA A 61 -48.89 12.70 -49.04
CA ALA A 61 -50.19 13.15 -49.56
C ALA A 61 -50.48 14.65 -49.33
N PRO A 62 -50.27 15.22 -48.12
CA PRO A 62 -50.43 16.67 -47.93
C PRO A 62 -49.38 17.48 -48.68
N LEU A 63 -48.13 17.00 -48.76
CA LEU A 63 -47.07 17.67 -49.52
C LEU A 63 -47.37 17.68 -51.02
N GLN A 64 -47.91 16.59 -51.57
CA GLN A 64 -48.36 16.51 -52.96
C GLN A 64 -49.50 17.51 -53.23
N LYS A 65 -50.51 17.59 -52.37
CA LYS A 65 -51.62 18.56 -52.52
C LYS A 65 -51.13 20.01 -52.52
N LEU A 66 -50.09 20.32 -51.74
CA LEU A 66 -49.53 21.67 -51.63
C LEU A 66 -48.62 22.03 -52.81
N LEU A 67 -47.79 21.11 -53.29
CA LEU A 67 -46.81 21.38 -54.34
C LEU A 67 -47.38 21.21 -55.76
N HIS A 68 -48.34 20.32 -55.97
CA HIS A 68 -48.94 20.06 -57.29
C HIS A 68 -49.40 21.33 -58.04
N PRO A 69 -50.16 22.28 -57.43
CA PRO A 69 -50.60 23.49 -58.13
C PRO A 69 -49.47 24.47 -58.47
N ILE A 70 -48.30 24.36 -57.82
CA ILE A 70 -47.15 25.25 -58.03
C ILE A 70 -46.28 24.76 -59.20
N PHE A 71 -46.20 23.44 -59.39
CA PHE A 71 -45.32 22.78 -60.37
C PHE A 71 -46.06 22.23 -61.60
N THR A 72 -47.27 22.71 -61.87
CA THR A 72 -47.96 22.56 -63.17
C THR A 72 -47.28 23.36 -64.28
N ASP A 73 -46.53 24.41 -63.92
CA ASP A 73 -45.69 25.21 -64.82
C ASP A 73 -44.39 24.45 -65.17
N THR A 74 -44.17 24.22 -66.46
CA THR A 74 -43.02 23.49 -67.00
C THR A 74 -41.70 24.17 -66.66
N ALA A 75 -41.66 25.50 -66.58
CA ALA A 75 -40.46 26.24 -66.22
C ALA A 75 -40.05 25.94 -64.76
N LYS A 76 -41.01 25.94 -63.83
CA LYS A 76 -40.76 25.65 -62.41
C LYS A 76 -40.38 24.19 -62.17
N LEU A 77 -40.96 23.27 -62.93
CA LEU A 77 -40.60 21.85 -62.87
C LEU A 77 -39.17 21.60 -63.36
N SER A 78 -38.75 22.28 -64.44
CA SER A 78 -37.36 22.20 -64.93
C SER A 78 -36.36 22.76 -63.91
N ALA A 79 -36.72 23.84 -63.19
CA ALA A 79 -35.90 24.40 -62.12
C ALA A 79 -35.74 23.43 -60.94
N LEU A 80 -36.78 22.67 -60.57
CA LEU A 80 -36.69 21.62 -59.54
C LEU A 80 -35.78 20.46 -59.99
N GLN A 81 -35.89 20.01 -61.24
CA GLN A 81 -35.02 18.97 -61.79
C GLN A 81 -33.54 19.40 -61.77
N ALA A 82 -33.26 20.64 -62.15
CA ALA A 82 -31.92 21.23 -62.07
C ALA A 82 -31.43 21.31 -60.61
N LEU A 83 -32.30 21.71 -59.68
CA LEU A 83 -31.98 21.76 -58.25
C LEU A 83 -31.64 20.38 -57.69
N LEU A 84 -32.44 19.34 -57.98
CA LEU A 84 -32.18 17.97 -57.54
C LEU A 84 -30.86 17.42 -58.09
N THR A 85 -30.56 17.71 -59.36
CA THR A 85 -29.31 17.30 -59.99
C THR A 85 -28.11 18.01 -59.34
N SER A 86 -28.24 19.32 -59.07
CA SER A 86 -27.22 20.13 -58.41
C SER A 86 -26.98 19.68 -56.97
N ILE A 87 -28.04 19.45 -56.18
CA ILE A 87 -27.95 18.96 -54.80
C ILE A 87 -27.33 17.55 -54.77
N GLY A 88 -27.78 16.65 -55.65
CA GLY A 88 -27.21 15.30 -55.76
C GLY A 88 -25.72 15.34 -56.10
N GLY A 89 -25.32 16.17 -57.08
CA GLY A 89 -23.92 16.39 -57.43
C GLY A 89 -23.09 16.99 -56.29
N ALA A 90 -23.64 17.98 -55.58
CA ALA A 90 -22.99 18.59 -54.42
C ALA A 90 -22.82 17.58 -53.26
N LEU A 91 -23.82 16.74 -53.00
CA LEU A 91 -23.75 15.68 -51.99
C LEU A 91 -22.76 14.58 -52.36
N LEU A 92 -22.64 14.23 -53.64
CA LEU A 92 -21.59 13.33 -54.14
C LEU A 92 -20.20 13.93 -53.90
N GLY A 93 -20.01 15.21 -54.26
CA GLY A 93 -18.77 15.94 -54.00
C GLY A 93 -18.41 16.02 -52.52
N ALA A 94 -19.38 16.37 -51.66
CA ALA A 94 -19.20 16.41 -50.21
C ALA A 94 -18.84 15.03 -49.62
N THR A 95 -19.46 13.96 -50.12
CA THR A 95 -19.14 12.58 -49.72
C THR A 95 -17.70 12.23 -50.08
N ALA A 96 -17.25 12.59 -51.28
CA ALA A 96 -15.89 12.34 -51.75
C ALA A 96 -14.84 13.11 -50.92
N ILE A 97 -15.11 14.39 -50.61
CA ILE A 97 -14.22 15.22 -49.76
C ILE A 97 -14.14 14.65 -48.34
N ALA A 98 -15.29 14.37 -47.71
CA ALA A 98 -15.34 13.83 -46.36
C ALA A 98 -14.64 12.46 -46.27
N PHE A 99 -14.85 11.59 -47.26
CA PHE A 99 -14.16 10.30 -47.36
C PHE A 99 -12.65 10.47 -47.47
N SER A 100 -12.19 11.38 -48.35
CA SER A 100 -10.76 11.65 -48.55
C SER A 100 -10.11 12.21 -47.28
N LEU A 101 -10.76 13.15 -46.59
CA LEU A 101 -10.24 13.73 -45.34
C LEU A 101 -10.18 12.69 -44.22
N VAL A 102 -11.20 11.85 -44.07
CA VAL A 102 -11.20 10.77 -43.07
C VAL A 102 -10.14 9.73 -43.38
N LEU A 103 -9.97 9.33 -44.65
CA LEU A 103 -8.89 8.43 -45.05
C LEU A 103 -7.52 9.02 -44.77
N PHE A 104 -7.31 10.30 -45.08
CA PHE A 104 -6.06 10.99 -44.81
C PHE A 104 -5.79 11.09 -43.29
N ALA A 105 -6.79 11.48 -42.49
CA ALA A 105 -6.67 11.54 -41.04
C ALA A 105 -6.39 10.17 -40.41
N MET A 106 -6.96 9.10 -41.00
CA MET A 106 -6.60 7.73 -40.63
C MET A 106 -5.17 7.40 -41.05
N GLN A 107 -4.73 7.71 -42.27
CA GLN A 107 -3.38 7.44 -42.76
C GLN A 107 -2.31 8.17 -41.93
N VAL A 108 -2.47 9.46 -41.66
CA VAL A 108 -1.54 10.27 -40.85
C VAL A 108 -1.47 9.77 -39.40
N ASN A 109 -2.59 9.33 -38.82
CA ASN A 109 -2.54 8.66 -37.51
C ASN A 109 -1.96 7.25 -37.60
N VAL A 110 -2.08 6.57 -38.74
CA VAL A 110 -1.59 5.20 -38.95
C VAL A 110 -0.10 5.13 -39.24
N GLU A 111 0.51 6.16 -39.83
CA GLU A 111 1.99 6.33 -39.81
C GLU A 111 2.51 6.36 -38.37
N ARG A 112 1.61 6.54 -37.39
CA ARG A 112 1.88 6.46 -35.97
C ARG A 112 1.58 5.09 -35.31
N VAL A 113 1.26 4.04 -36.07
CA VAL A 113 0.83 2.72 -35.56
C VAL A 113 1.52 1.54 -36.28
N PRO A 114 1.88 0.44 -35.58
CA PRO A 114 2.43 -0.78 -36.21
C PRO A 114 1.51 -1.44 -37.26
N HIS A 115 2.11 -2.00 -38.32
CA HIS A 115 1.45 -2.38 -39.58
C HIS A 115 0.26 -3.37 -39.49
N GLY A 116 0.17 -4.20 -38.46
CA GLY A 116 -0.93 -5.17 -38.30
C GLY A 116 -2.29 -4.53 -38.00
N LEU A 117 -2.31 -3.35 -37.36
CA LEU A 117 -3.53 -2.62 -37.03
C LEU A 117 -4.11 -1.87 -38.23
N PHE A 118 -3.27 -1.45 -39.18
CA PHE A 118 -3.65 -0.70 -40.38
C PHE A 118 -4.74 -1.41 -41.18
N ARG A 119 -4.49 -2.66 -41.60
CA ARG A 119 -5.43 -3.44 -42.42
C ARG A 119 -6.77 -3.65 -41.72
N ARG A 120 -6.79 -3.63 -40.39
CA ARG A 120 -8.01 -3.85 -39.59
C ARG A 120 -8.80 -2.56 -39.36
N LEU A 121 -8.11 -1.43 -39.18
CA LEU A 121 -8.76 -0.12 -38.98
C LEU A 121 -9.25 0.48 -40.31
N SER A 122 -8.50 0.29 -41.41
CA SER A 122 -8.93 0.73 -42.74
C SER A 122 -10.11 -0.08 -43.30
N ALA A 123 -10.31 -1.31 -42.82
CA ALA A 123 -11.40 -2.19 -43.20
C ALA A 123 -12.61 -2.14 -42.26
N ASP A 124 -12.79 -1.07 -41.45
CA ASP A 124 -13.99 -0.95 -40.62
C ASP A 124 -15.24 -0.86 -41.52
N LEU A 125 -15.94 -1.99 -41.64
CA LEU A 125 -17.15 -2.17 -42.45
C LEU A 125 -18.25 -1.15 -42.12
N ARG A 126 -18.29 -0.62 -40.88
CA ARG A 126 -19.29 0.39 -40.51
C ARG A 126 -18.94 1.75 -41.08
N LEU A 127 -17.66 2.13 -41.05
CA LEU A 127 -17.18 3.38 -41.63
C LEU A 127 -17.29 3.33 -43.15
N LEU A 128 -16.79 2.26 -43.77
CA LEU A 128 -16.89 2.06 -45.21
C LEU A 128 -18.37 1.99 -45.66
N GLY A 129 -19.19 1.25 -44.91
CA GLY A 129 -20.62 1.14 -45.15
C GLY A 129 -21.33 2.49 -45.10
N SER A 130 -21.00 3.36 -44.13
CA SER A 130 -21.60 4.70 -44.07
C SER A 130 -21.27 5.56 -45.29
N PHE A 131 -20.04 5.52 -45.79
CA PHE A 131 -19.66 6.29 -46.98
C PHE A 131 -20.31 5.75 -48.25
N VAL A 132 -20.33 4.42 -48.43
CA VAL A 132 -20.99 3.78 -49.57
C VAL A 132 -22.50 4.07 -49.55
N SER A 133 -23.15 3.98 -48.39
CA SER A 133 -24.56 4.32 -48.25
C SER A 133 -24.84 5.80 -48.55
N SER A 134 -24.00 6.73 -48.08
CA SER A 134 -24.15 8.16 -48.41
C SER A 134 -23.99 8.41 -49.92
N PHE A 135 -23.02 7.74 -50.56
CA PHE A 135 -22.81 7.84 -52.00
C PHE A 135 -24.03 7.36 -52.78
N LEU A 136 -24.59 6.18 -52.42
CA LEU A 136 -25.79 5.64 -53.05
C LEU A 136 -27.01 6.55 -52.84
N LEU A 137 -27.19 7.11 -51.64
CA LEU A 137 -28.27 8.07 -51.39
C LEU A 137 -28.13 9.34 -52.23
N ALA A 138 -26.91 9.84 -52.42
CA ALA A 138 -26.67 11.03 -53.24
C ALA A 138 -26.94 10.76 -54.74
N VAL A 139 -26.57 9.57 -55.25
CA VAL A 139 -26.98 9.11 -56.59
C VAL A 139 -28.49 9.06 -56.71
N THR A 140 -29.20 8.53 -55.71
CA THR A 140 -30.67 8.49 -55.69
C THR A 140 -31.28 9.90 -55.74
N VAL A 141 -30.71 10.89 -55.03
CA VAL A 141 -31.17 12.29 -55.12
C VAL A 141 -30.97 12.85 -56.53
N ALA A 142 -29.85 12.56 -57.17
CA ALA A 142 -29.59 13.00 -58.53
C ALA A 142 -30.53 12.35 -59.55
N THR A 143 -30.79 11.04 -59.43
CA THR A 143 -31.66 10.30 -60.38
C THR A 143 -33.14 10.62 -60.21
N LEU A 144 -33.56 11.13 -59.04
CA LEU A 144 -34.92 11.64 -58.84
C LEU A 144 -35.28 12.80 -59.79
N SER A 145 -34.29 13.50 -60.37
CA SER A 145 -34.55 14.52 -61.40
C SER A 145 -35.17 13.93 -62.68
N LEU A 146 -34.85 12.68 -63.02
CA LEU A 146 -35.38 11.99 -64.21
C LEU A 146 -36.83 11.54 -64.04
N VAL A 147 -37.26 11.30 -62.79
CA VAL A 147 -38.60 10.77 -62.45
C VAL A 147 -39.54 11.89 -62.02
N ALA A 148 -39.04 13.12 -61.83
CA ALA A 148 -39.81 14.26 -61.39
C ALA A 148 -40.84 14.71 -62.44
N THR A 149 -42.10 14.36 -62.20
CA THR A 149 -43.27 14.81 -62.97
C THR A 149 -44.25 15.55 -62.05
N SER A 150 -45.12 16.39 -62.62
CA SER A 150 -46.11 17.19 -61.85
C SER A 150 -47.01 16.33 -60.95
N GLN A 151 -47.28 15.08 -61.36
CA GLN A 151 -48.11 14.13 -60.62
C GLN A 151 -47.41 13.53 -59.39
N ASN A 152 -46.07 13.54 -59.32
CA ASN A 152 -45.28 12.87 -58.28
C ASN A 152 -44.34 13.81 -57.50
N VAL A 153 -44.44 15.13 -57.69
CA VAL A 153 -43.52 16.13 -57.11
C VAL A 153 -43.39 16.02 -55.59
N GLY A 154 -44.50 15.83 -54.86
CA GLY A 154 -44.51 15.66 -53.42
C GLY A 154 -43.73 14.42 -52.97
N ALA A 155 -43.89 13.29 -53.65
CA ALA A 155 -43.12 12.09 -53.36
C ALA A 155 -41.62 12.30 -53.64
N VAL A 156 -41.29 12.96 -54.75
CA VAL A 156 -39.89 13.25 -55.14
C VAL A 156 -39.20 14.17 -54.14
N VAL A 157 -39.82 15.30 -53.78
CA VAL A 157 -39.26 16.25 -52.80
C VAL A 157 -39.11 15.59 -51.44
N PHE A 158 -40.09 14.78 -51.03
CA PHE A 158 -40.03 14.06 -49.77
C PHE A 158 -38.87 13.05 -49.70
N VAL A 159 -38.71 12.22 -50.73
CA VAL A 159 -37.59 11.27 -50.79
C VAL A 159 -36.25 12.01 -50.86
N ALA A 160 -36.15 13.11 -51.61
CA ALA A 160 -34.95 13.92 -51.66
C ALA A 160 -34.55 14.50 -50.28
N CYS A 161 -35.52 15.01 -49.52
CA CYS A 161 -35.31 15.47 -48.15
C CYS A 161 -34.88 14.34 -47.21
N LEU A 162 -35.52 13.17 -47.28
CA LEU A 162 -35.14 12.00 -46.48
C LEU A 162 -33.73 11.49 -46.82
N CYS A 163 -33.39 11.39 -48.10
CA CYS A 163 -32.05 10.99 -48.52
C CYS A 163 -30.99 11.99 -48.05
N THR A 164 -31.26 13.29 -48.14
CA THR A 164 -30.36 14.35 -47.67
C THR A 164 -30.17 14.27 -46.15
N ALA A 165 -31.24 14.13 -45.37
CA ALA A 165 -31.17 13.94 -43.92
C ALA A 165 -30.42 12.65 -43.54
N GLY A 166 -30.64 11.56 -44.30
CA GLY A 166 -29.94 10.29 -44.15
C GLY A 166 -28.43 10.43 -44.37
N ILE A 167 -28.01 11.19 -45.40
CA ILE A 167 -26.59 11.47 -45.68
C ILE A 167 -25.95 12.23 -44.51
N VAL A 168 -26.61 13.28 -44.00
CA VAL A 168 -26.10 14.05 -42.85
C VAL A 168 -25.93 13.15 -41.62
N PHE A 169 -26.92 12.30 -41.33
CA PHE A 169 -26.84 11.35 -40.21
C PHE A 169 -25.69 10.34 -40.39
N LEU A 170 -25.52 9.81 -41.60
CA LEU A 170 -24.42 8.89 -41.92
C LEU A 170 -23.06 9.58 -41.80
N PHE A 171 -22.92 10.85 -42.19
CA PHE A 171 -21.69 11.63 -41.99
C PHE A 171 -21.39 11.86 -40.51
N LEU A 172 -22.36 12.24 -39.70
CA LEU A 172 -22.16 12.41 -38.25
C LEU A 172 -21.74 11.08 -37.60
N SER A 173 -22.34 9.97 -38.02
CA SER A 173 -21.98 8.62 -37.57
C SER A 173 -20.56 8.23 -38.00
N ALA A 174 -20.20 8.47 -39.27
CA ALA A 174 -18.89 8.21 -39.82
C ALA A 174 -17.81 9.05 -39.12
N TYR A 175 -18.07 10.34 -38.89
CA TYR A 175 -17.18 11.26 -38.20
C TYR A 175 -16.94 10.84 -36.75
N SER A 176 -18.02 10.53 -36.00
CA SER A 176 -17.90 10.03 -34.63
C SER A 176 -17.10 8.71 -34.58
N ARG A 177 -17.34 7.81 -35.54
CA ARG A 177 -16.59 6.56 -35.64
C ARG A 177 -15.12 6.79 -35.98
N ALA A 178 -14.81 7.70 -36.89
CA ALA A 178 -13.44 8.07 -37.26
C ALA A 178 -12.68 8.65 -36.06
N LEU A 179 -13.28 9.57 -35.30
CA LEU A 179 -12.68 10.11 -34.07
C LEU A 179 -12.39 9.01 -33.03
N LEU A 180 -13.30 8.05 -32.87
CA LEU A 180 -13.07 6.90 -32.00
C LEU A 180 -11.93 5.99 -32.47
N LEU A 181 -11.77 5.81 -33.78
CA LEU A 181 -10.69 4.99 -34.34
C LEU A 181 -9.34 5.71 -34.30
N ILE A 182 -9.32 7.03 -34.28
CA ILE A 182 -8.10 7.84 -34.14
C ILE A 182 -7.58 7.83 -32.69
N ASN A 183 -8.47 7.77 -31.69
CA ASN A 183 -8.08 7.82 -30.29
C ASN A 183 -7.20 6.60 -29.88
N PRO A 184 -5.94 6.80 -29.45
CA PRO A 184 -5.02 5.71 -29.09
C PRO A 184 -5.54 4.82 -27.95
N ALA A 185 -6.18 5.40 -26.94
CA ALA A 185 -6.77 4.66 -25.84
C ALA A 185 -7.90 3.72 -26.32
N GLN A 186 -8.68 4.16 -27.31
CA GLN A 186 -9.71 3.31 -27.93
C GLN A 186 -9.11 2.18 -28.76
N GLN A 187 -8.03 2.46 -29.50
CA GLN A 187 -7.30 1.43 -30.26
C GLN A 187 -6.75 0.34 -29.33
N LEU A 188 -6.12 0.73 -28.21
CA LEU A 188 -5.65 -0.19 -27.17
C LEU A 188 -6.81 -1.01 -26.59
N ARG A 189 -7.94 -0.37 -26.28
CA ARG A 189 -9.13 -1.07 -25.77
C ARG A 189 -9.65 -2.12 -26.75
N ILE A 190 -9.61 -1.84 -28.05
CA ILE A 190 -10.00 -2.82 -29.09
C ILE A 190 -9.03 -4.01 -29.11
N ALA A 191 -7.72 -3.75 -29.00
CA ALA A 191 -6.69 -4.80 -28.97
C ALA A 191 -6.81 -5.69 -27.72
N VAL A 192 -7.03 -5.10 -26.54
CA VAL A 192 -7.27 -5.82 -25.29
C VAL A 192 -8.56 -6.64 -25.39
N ALA A 193 -9.68 -6.02 -25.80
CA ALA A 193 -10.96 -6.72 -25.91
C ALA A 193 -10.92 -7.88 -26.91
N ARG A 194 -10.02 -7.84 -27.90
CA ARG A 194 -9.76 -8.96 -28.79
C ARG A 194 -8.99 -10.07 -28.08
N ALA A 195 -7.86 -9.74 -27.45
CA ALA A 195 -7.05 -10.71 -26.71
C ALA A 195 -7.86 -11.40 -25.61
N GLU A 196 -8.65 -10.64 -24.84
CA GLU A 196 -9.52 -11.21 -23.81
C GLU A 196 -10.58 -12.16 -24.38
N ARG A 197 -11.21 -11.80 -25.50
CA ARG A 197 -12.21 -12.66 -26.14
C ARG A 197 -11.58 -13.96 -26.63
N ASP A 198 -10.40 -13.87 -27.23
CA ASP A 198 -9.65 -15.00 -27.76
C ASP A 198 -9.23 -15.96 -26.62
N LEU A 199 -8.59 -15.43 -25.57
CA LEU A 199 -8.24 -16.18 -24.37
C LEU A 199 -9.47 -16.84 -23.74
N ARG A 200 -10.57 -16.10 -23.58
CA ARG A 200 -11.81 -16.65 -23.00
C ARG A 200 -12.46 -17.70 -23.90
N SER A 201 -12.35 -17.60 -25.24
CA SER A 201 -12.82 -18.68 -26.12
C SER A 201 -11.98 -19.93 -25.92
N TRP A 202 -10.65 -19.81 -25.86
CA TRP A 202 -9.78 -20.95 -25.57
C TRP A 202 -10.06 -21.56 -24.19
N GLY A 203 -10.32 -20.74 -23.17
CA GLY A 203 -10.77 -21.22 -21.86
C GLY A 203 -12.04 -22.05 -21.94
N LYS A 204 -13.06 -21.59 -22.68
CA LYS A 204 -14.30 -22.36 -22.90
C LYS A 204 -14.09 -23.66 -23.68
N HIS A 205 -13.16 -23.66 -24.64
CA HIS A 205 -12.79 -24.88 -25.36
C HIS A 205 -12.09 -25.88 -24.44
N ALA A 206 -11.21 -25.38 -23.57
CA ALA A 206 -10.55 -26.20 -22.56
C ALA A 206 -11.56 -26.79 -21.56
N ASP A 207 -12.49 -25.98 -21.03
CA ASP A 207 -13.56 -26.44 -20.13
C ASP A 207 -14.45 -27.52 -20.77
N ARG A 208 -14.69 -27.44 -22.10
CA ARG A 208 -15.44 -28.48 -22.81
C ARG A 208 -14.61 -29.74 -23.00
N ALA A 209 -13.31 -29.61 -23.24
CA ALA A 209 -12.41 -30.74 -23.39
C ALA A 209 -12.21 -31.49 -22.07
N THR A 210 -12.16 -30.79 -20.93
CA THR A 210 -12.05 -31.42 -19.61
C THR A 210 -13.30 -32.25 -19.28
N LEU A 211 -14.50 -31.75 -19.58
CA LEU A 211 -15.76 -32.51 -19.39
C LEU A 211 -15.79 -33.82 -20.19
N LEU A 212 -15.19 -33.85 -21.37
CA LEU A 212 -15.08 -35.07 -22.19
C LEU A 212 -14.07 -36.06 -21.62
N HIS A 213 -13.09 -35.59 -20.84
CA HIS A 213 -12.05 -36.42 -20.20
C HIS A 213 -12.52 -36.96 -18.84
N GLU A 214 -13.21 -36.15 -18.03
CA GLU A 214 -13.78 -36.57 -16.74
C GLU A 214 -14.88 -37.64 -16.90
N ALA A 215 -15.56 -37.69 -18.06
CA ALA A 215 -16.48 -38.78 -18.41
C ALA A 215 -15.79 -40.15 -18.59
N VAL A 216 -14.45 -40.19 -18.63
CA VAL A 216 -13.63 -41.39 -18.85
C VAL A 216 -12.85 -41.82 -17.59
N GLU A 217 -12.54 -40.91 -16.66
CA GLU A 217 -11.67 -41.17 -15.48
C GLU A 217 -12.42 -41.15 -14.13
N ALA A 218 -13.61 -41.74 -14.04
CA ALA A 218 -14.41 -41.72 -12.80
C ALA A 218 -13.85 -42.55 -11.61
N GLU A 219 -12.67 -43.17 -11.70
CA GLU A 219 -12.18 -44.13 -10.68
C GLU A 219 -10.91 -43.73 -9.91
N ALA A 220 -10.35 -42.52 -10.07
CA ALA A 220 -9.09 -42.17 -9.38
C ALA A 220 -9.09 -40.77 -8.75
N THR A 221 -9.64 -40.62 -7.53
CA THR A 221 -9.36 -39.43 -6.71
C THR A 221 -9.01 -39.79 -5.27
N GLY A 222 -7.73 -39.62 -4.93
CA GLY A 222 -7.25 -39.52 -3.55
C GLY A 222 -7.53 -38.14 -2.93
N PRO A 223 -7.21 -37.93 -1.64
CA PRO A 223 -7.72 -36.80 -0.84
C PRO A 223 -7.04 -35.44 -1.11
N PHE A 224 -6.18 -35.30 -2.12
CA PHE A 224 -5.42 -34.07 -2.38
C PHE A 224 -5.86 -33.38 -3.69
N PRO A 225 -6.02 -32.04 -3.70
CA PRO A 225 -6.37 -31.31 -4.92
C PRO A 225 -5.23 -31.38 -5.93
N THR A 226 -5.39 -32.23 -6.94
CA THR A 226 -4.48 -32.38 -8.09
C THR A 226 -4.64 -31.23 -9.08
N ASN A 227 -3.58 -30.95 -9.85
CA ASN A 227 -3.65 -30.02 -10.99
C ASN A 227 -4.76 -30.44 -11.95
N ASP A 228 -5.33 -29.47 -12.66
CA ASP A 228 -6.28 -29.73 -13.75
C ASP A 228 -5.52 -30.32 -14.95
N ASN A 229 -5.16 -31.60 -14.82
CA ASN A 229 -4.37 -32.35 -15.79
C ASN A 229 -5.02 -32.34 -17.18
N PRO A 230 -6.35 -32.55 -17.33
CA PRO A 230 -7.00 -32.46 -18.63
C PRO A 230 -6.80 -31.09 -19.30
N ARG A 231 -6.93 -29.99 -18.54
CA ARG A 231 -6.71 -28.64 -19.06
C ARG A 231 -5.23 -28.38 -19.41
N VAL A 232 -4.29 -28.91 -18.63
CA VAL A 232 -2.84 -28.86 -18.94
C VAL A 232 -2.56 -29.54 -20.28
N VAL A 233 -3.09 -30.74 -20.49
CA VAL A 233 -2.91 -31.51 -21.73
C VAL A 233 -3.52 -30.76 -22.92
N PHE A 234 -4.72 -30.20 -22.75
CA PHE A 234 -5.38 -29.41 -23.79
C PHE A 234 -4.53 -28.22 -24.27
N PHE A 235 -3.99 -27.42 -23.34
CA PHE A 235 -3.16 -26.27 -23.71
C PHE A 235 -1.80 -26.68 -24.32
N ARG A 236 -1.23 -27.82 -23.94
CA ARG A 236 -0.01 -28.34 -24.59
C ARG A 236 -0.26 -28.85 -26.00
N ALA A 237 -1.41 -29.48 -26.24
CA ALA A 237 -1.80 -29.94 -27.57
C ALA A 237 -2.04 -28.77 -28.53
N ASN A 238 -2.50 -27.62 -28.01
CA ASN A 238 -2.81 -26.43 -28.80
C ASN A 238 -1.73 -25.35 -28.64
N GLN A 239 -0.52 -25.61 -29.16
CA GLN A 239 0.55 -24.63 -29.14
C GLN A 239 0.13 -23.35 -29.89
N GLY A 240 0.30 -22.18 -29.26
CA GLY A 240 -0.08 -20.88 -29.84
C GLY A 240 -1.47 -20.36 -29.45
N TRP A 241 -2.19 -21.01 -28.54
CA TRP A 241 -3.47 -20.50 -28.01
C TRP A 241 -3.36 -19.11 -27.36
N ASP A 242 -2.16 -18.69 -26.96
CA ASP A 242 -1.85 -17.38 -26.38
C ASP A 242 -1.23 -16.39 -27.38
N ALA A 243 -1.15 -16.73 -28.68
CA ALA A 243 -0.46 -15.92 -29.69
C ALA A 243 -1.11 -14.54 -29.89
N VAL A 244 -2.44 -14.45 -29.94
CA VAL A 244 -3.16 -13.18 -30.08
C VAL A 244 -2.92 -12.28 -28.86
N ALA A 245 -2.85 -12.87 -27.67
CA ALA A 245 -2.54 -12.14 -26.45
C ALA A 245 -1.10 -11.60 -26.46
N LYS A 246 -0.13 -12.41 -26.93
CA LYS A 246 1.27 -11.98 -27.12
C LYS A 246 1.39 -10.83 -28.13
N GLU A 247 0.71 -10.93 -29.28
CA GLU A 247 0.68 -9.87 -30.31
C GLU A 247 0.09 -8.56 -29.74
N SER A 248 -1.06 -8.65 -29.06
CA SER A 248 -1.70 -7.48 -28.43
C SER A 248 -0.83 -6.85 -27.34
N MET A 249 -0.08 -7.66 -26.58
CA MET A 249 0.84 -7.17 -25.56
C MET A 249 2.05 -6.46 -26.19
N ASP A 250 2.64 -7.02 -27.25
CA ASP A 250 3.74 -6.37 -27.98
C ASP A 250 3.30 -5.01 -28.53
N HIS A 251 2.06 -4.92 -29.04
CA HIS A 251 1.46 -3.65 -29.46
C HIS A 251 1.28 -2.67 -28.31
N ALA A 252 0.75 -3.11 -27.16
CA ALA A 252 0.58 -2.25 -25.99
C ALA A 252 1.93 -1.71 -25.49
N ILE A 253 2.97 -2.53 -25.46
CA ILE A 253 4.32 -2.10 -25.06
C ILE A 253 4.92 -1.10 -26.06
N ALA A 254 4.71 -1.32 -27.37
CA ALA A 254 5.14 -0.35 -28.38
C ALA A 254 4.44 1.00 -28.22
N TYR A 255 3.15 1.01 -27.88
CA TYR A 255 2.42 2.25 -27.54
C TYR A 255 2.99 2.91 -26.29
N ALA A 256 3.19 2.15 -25.21
CA ALA A 256 3.74 2.68 -23.97
C ALA A 256 5.07 3.41 -24.20
N ARG A 257 6.00 2.78 -24.95
CA ARG A 257 7.30 3.36 -25.28
C ARG A 257 7.17 4.61 -26.14
N ARG A 258 6.39 4.53 -27.22
CA ARG A 258 6.24 5.64 -28.18
C ARG A 258 5.57 6.86 -27.57
N TYR A 259 4.51 6.69 -26.79
CA TYR A 259 3.82 7.82 -26.18
C TYR A 259 4.63 8.42 -25.03
N SER A 260 5.39 7.60 -24.29
CA SER A 260 6.39 8.12 -23.33
C SER A 260 7.46 8.96 -24.04
N GLU A 261 7.97 8.54 -25.21
CA GLU A 261 8.91 9.33 -26.03
C GLU A 261 8.37 10.70 -26.44
N GLN A 262 7.05 10.80 -26.59
CA GLN A 262 6.36 12.03 -26.97
C GLN A 262 5.95 12.88 -25.75
N GLY A 263 6.23 12.41 -24.53
CA GLY A 263 5.80 13.04 -23.28
C GLY A 263 4.32 12.84 -22.92
N ASP A 264 3.59 12.04 -23.70
CA ASP A 264 2.18 11.69 -23.42
C ASP A 264 2.11 10.45 -22.51
N HIS A 265 2.38 10.70 -21.24
CA HIS A 265 2.42 9.66 -20.22
C HIS A 265 1.03 9.10 -19.89
N ASP A 266 -0.05 9.81 -20.21
CA ASP A 266 -1.41 9.34 -19.92
C ASP A 266 -1.79 8.19 -20.86
N ILE A 267 -1.43 8.30 -22.15
CA ILE A 267 -1.61 7.20 -23.10
C ILE A 267 -0.64 6.06 -22.80
N ALA A 268 0.59 6.37 -22.35
CA ALA A 268 1.54 5.35 -21.95
C ALA A 268 1.02 4.50 -20.77
N ASP A 269 0.41 5.13 -19.77
CA ASP A 269 -0.23 4.44 -18.65
C ASP A 269 -1.40 3.56 -19.11
N VAL A 270 -2.28 4.08 -19.99
CA VAL A 270 -3.37 3.28 -20.59
C VAL A 270 -2.81 2.05 -21.31
N ALA A 271 -1.66 2.17 -21.97
CA ALA A 271 -1.00 1.07 -22.66
C ALA A 271 -0.40 0.03 -21.69
N LEU A 272 0.20 0.45 -20.58
CA LEU A 272 0.67 -0.47 -19.53
C LEU A 272 -0.51 -1.17 -18.84
N ASN A 273 -1.60 -0.45 -18.56
CA ASN A 273 -2.84 -1.03 -18.05
C ASN A 273 -3.46 -2.06 -19.01
N ALA A 274 -3.31 -1.88 -20.32
CA ALA A 274 -3.68 -2.89 -21.31
C ALA A 274 -2.87 -4.19 -21.17
N VAL A 275 -1.56 -4.10 -20.90
CA VAL A 275 -0.71 -5.28 -20.63
C VAL A 275 -1.18 -6.02 -19.38
N LEU A 276 -1.54 -5.28 -18.32
CA LEU A 276 -2.07 -5.84 -17.08
C LEU A 276 -3.41 -6.57 -17.31
N ALA A 277 -4.36 -5.96 -18.04
CA ALA A 277 -5.66 -6.56 -18.31
C ALA A 277 -5.55 -7.90 -19.09
N ILE A 278 -4.61 -7.98 -20.04
CA ILE A 278 -4.31 -9.22 -20.76
C ILE A 278 -3.76 -10.28 -19.79
N ASN A 279 -2.82 -9.92 -18.90
CA ASN A 279 -2.24 -10.83 -17.90
C ASN A 279 -3.29 -11.35 -16.91
N VAL A 280 -4.18 -10.48 -16.42
CA VAL A 280 -5.29 -10.88 -15.55
C VAL A 280 -6.16 -11.93 -16.24
N THR A 281 -6.54 -11.69 -17.50
CA THR A 281 -7.36 -12.66 -18.25
C THR A 281 -6.60 -13.95 -18.54
N TYR A 282 -5.30 -13.88 -18.84
CA TYR A 282 -4.45 -15.05 -19.04
C TYR A 282 -4.42 -15.94 -17.78
N VAL A 283 -4.13 -15.36 -16.62
CA VAL A 283 -4.10 -16.08 -15.33
C VAL A 283 -5.45 -16.72 -15.03
N GLN A 284 -6.55 -16.00 -15.27
CA GLN A 284 -7.91 -16.54 -15.11
C GLN A 284 -8.20 -17.73 -16.03
N VAL A 285 -7.80 -17.64 -17.30
CA VAL A 285 -8.03 -18.71 -18.30
C VAL A 285 -7.15 -19.92 -18.05
N LYS A 286 -5.91 -19.73 -17.58
CA LYS A 286 -5.04 -20.85 -17.21
C LYS A 286 -5.57 -21.59 -15.96
N GLY A 287 -6.13 -20.88 -14.98
CA GLY A 287 -6.72 -21.49 -13.79
C GLY A 287 -5.70 -22.30 -12.97
N ARG A 288 -6.03 -23.54 -12.60
CA ARG A 288 -5.21 -24.44 -11.77
C ARG A 288 -4.14 -25.23 -12.55
N THR A 289 -3.65 -24.68 -13.66
CA THR A 289 -2.65 -25.32 -14.53
C THR A 289 -1.23 -24.77 -14.34
N PHE A 290 -1.04 -23.88 -13.36
CA PHE A 290 0.29 -23.41 -12.96
C PHE A 290 0.94 -24.42 -12.02
N PHE A 291 2.24 -24.61 -12.19
CA PHE A 291 3.05 -25.48 -11.34
C PHE A 291 3.98 -24.62 -10.49
N GLY A 292 4.08 -24.93 -9.21
CA GLY A 292 5.09 -24.35 -8.33
C GLY A 292 6.46 -24.98 -8.59
N ARG A 293 7.52 -24.36 -8.07
CA ARG A 293 8.82 -25.03 -7.97
C ARG A 293 8.78 -26.02 -6.80
N ASN A 294 9.32 -27.22 -7.04
CA ASN A 294 9.55 -28.20 -5.99
C ASN A 294 11.00 -28.12 -5.54
N ALA A 295 11.25 -28.16 -4.23
CA ALA A 295 12.61 -28.05 -3.68
C ALA A 295 13.54 -29.21 -4.08
N LEU A 296 12.98 -30.37 -4.44
CA LEU A 296 13.73 -31.59 -4.76
C LEU A 296 13.93 -31.78 -6.28
N PHE A 297 13.10 -31.18 -7.13
CA PHE A 297 13.12 -31.42 -8.57
C PHE A 297 12.67 -30.17 -9.36
N ASP A 298 13.48 -29.75 -10.33
CA ASP A 298 13.10 -28.71 -11.28
C ASP A 298 12.15 -29.28 -12.33
N SER A 299 10.87 -28.90 -12.24
CA SER A 299 9.91 -29.21 -13.28
C SER A 299 9.98 -28.16 -14.38
N PRO A 300 10.13 -28.53 -15.66
CA PRO A 300 10.07 -27.59 -16.79
C PRO A 300 8.70 -26.88 -16.89
N LEU A 301 7.69 -27.34 -16.15
CA LEU A 301 6.35 -26.77 -16.08
C LEU A 301 6.22 -25.63 -15.06
N SER A 302 7.22 -25.46 -14.20
CA SER A 302 7.27 -24.38 -13.22
C SER A 302 7.53 -23.02 -13.84
N THR A 303 8.03 -22.98 -15.08
CA THR A 303 8.26 -21.76 -15.86
C THR A 303 7.12 -21.50 -16.83
N ASP A 304 6.72 -20.23 -16.97
CA ASP A 304 5.68 -19.80 -17.89
C ASP A 304 6.24 -18.78 -18.90
N GLY A 305 6.21 -19.14 -20.18
CA GLY A 305 6.75 -18.31 -21.25
C GLY A 305 5.97 -17.02 -21.50
N PHE A 306 4.68 -16.97 -21.19
CA PHE A 306 3.86 -15.77 -21.33
C PHE A 306 4.20 -14.74 -20.24
N ILE A 307 4.29 -15.20 -18.99
CA ILE A 307 4.70 -14.38 -17.85
C ILE A 307 6.14 -13.88 -18.03
N ASN A 308 7.08 -14.76 -18.39
CA ASN A 308 8.47 -14.37 -18.64
C ASN A 308 8.58 -13.32 -19.74
N LYS A 309 7.86 -13.49 -20.86
CA LYS A 309 7.83 -12.49 -21.94
C LYS A 309 7.28 -11.15 -21.43
N THR A 310 6.22 -11.16 -20.63
CA THR A 310 5.64 -9.93 -20.06
C THR A 310 6.67 -9.18 -19.22
N LEU A 311 7.32 -9.87 -18.28
CA LEU A 311 8.29 -9.27 -17.36
C LEU A 311 9.53 -8.75 -18.11
N GLU A 312 10.03 -9.46 -19.11
CA GLU A 312 11.14 -8.98 -19.95
C GLU A 312 10.75 -7.78 -20.82
N LEU A 313 9.54 -7.74 -21.37
CA LEU A 313 9.05 -6.56 -22.10
C LEU A 313 9.00 -5.32 -21.21
N LEU A 314 8.52 -5.46 -19.96
CA LEU A 314 8.52 -4.38 -18.97
C LEU A 314 9.93 -3.99 -18.55
N ARG A 315 10.83 -4.95 -18.33
CA ARG A 315 12.24 -4.69 -18.01
C ARG A 315 12.91 -3.87 -19.10
N HIS A 316 12.69 -4.22 -20.37
CA HIS A 316 13.18 -3.44 -21.49
C HIS A 316 12.56 -2.03 -21.53
N THR A 317 11.26 -1.89 -21.25
CA THR A 317 10.60 -0.58 -21.18
C THR A 317 11.17 0.30 -20.05
N PHE A 318 11.44 -0.29 -18.89
CA PHE A 318 12.10 0.37 -17.76
C PHE A 318 13.50 0.87 -18.15
N ARG A 319 14.32 0.01 -18.75
CA ARG A 319 15.69 0.37 -19.17
C ARG A 319 15.72 1.47 -20.23
N ILE A 320 14.73 1.50 -21.11
CA ILE A 320 14.56 2.60 -22.06
C ILE A 320 14.27 3.92 -21.32
N GLY A 321 13.34 3.92 -20.37
CA GLY A 321 13.08 5.09 -19.52
C GLY A 321 14.32 5.55 -18.75
N LEU A 322 15.06 4.59 -18.17
CA LEU A 322 16.31 4.83 -17.46
C LEU A 322 17.37 5.50 -18.35
N SER A 323 17.55 5.00 -19.58
CA SER A 323 18.51 5.58 -20.53
C SER A 323 18.18 7.02 -20.95
N ARG A 324 16.91 7.41 -20.86
CA ARG A 324 16.41 8.74 -21.24
C ARG A 324 16.35 9.73 -20.09
N GLY A 325 16.44 9.26 -18.86
CA GLY A 325 16.20 10.11 -17.70
C GLY A 325 14.72 10.37 -17.41
N ASP A 326 13.81 9.54 -17.94
CA ASP A 326 12.36 9.76 -17.85
C ASP A 326 11.78 9.11 -16.57
N GLU A 327 11.76 9.87 -15.47
CA GLU A 327 11.25 9.41 -14.17
C GLU A 327 9.78 8.96 -14.24
N ARG A 328 8.95 9.61 -15.06
CA ARG A 328 7.51 9.28 -15.13
C ARG A 328 7.28 7.95 -15.86
N GLN A 329 8.01 7.69 -16.94
CA GLN A 329 7.98 6.37 -17.59
C GLN A 329 8.51 5.26 -16.65
N ILE A 330 9.54 5.57 -15.87
CA ILE A 330 10.10 4.64 -14.87
C ILE A 330 9.04 4.30 -13.82
N GLU A 331 8.43 5.30 -13.19
CA GLU A 331 7.39 5.13 -12.17
C GLU A 331 6.22 4.28 -12.68
N GLN A 332 5.69 4.58 -13.87
CA GLN A 332 4.60 3.81 -14.48
C GLN A 332 5.00 2.35 -14.74
N THR A 333 6.25 2.10 -15.14
CA THR A 333 6.75 0.74 -15.35
C THR A 333 6.90 -0.03 -14.02
N LEU A 334 7.36 0.65 -12.94
CA LEU A 334 7.42 0.08 -11.60
C LEU A 334 6.01 -0.24 -11.07
N GLN A 335 5.04 0.64 -11.28
CA GLN A 335 3.64 0.41 -10.94
C GLN A 335 3.08 -0.82 -11.67
N ALA A 336 3.42 -0.99 -12.96
CA ALA A 336 3.05 -2.18 -13.72
C ALA A 336 3.66 -3.47 -13.13
N PHE A 337 4.93 -3.47 -12.71
CA PHE A 337 5.52 -4.62 -12.01
C PHE A 337 4.77 -4.94 -10.71
N THR A 338 4.49 -3.94 -9.87
CA THR A 338 3.73 -4.15 -8.62
C THR A 338 2.32 -4.67 -8.87
N ALA A 339 1.64 -4.19 -9.92
CA ALA A 339 0.32 -4.71 -10.31
C ALA A 339 0.39 -6.16 -10.82
N LEU A 340 1.48 -6.54 -11.50
CA LEU A 340 1.72 -7.94 -11.88
C LEU A 340 2.00 -8.83 -10.67
N VAL A 341 2.70 -8.36 -9.64
CA VAL A 341 2.85 -9.10 -8.37
C VAL A 341 1.47 -9.43 -7.79
N GLY A 342 0.58 -8.44 -7.68
CA GLY A 342 -0.79 -8.65 -7.22
C GLY A 342 -1.59 -9.61 -8.11
N THR A 343 -1.43 -9.51 -9.43
CA THR A 343 -2.07 -10.41 -10.39
C THR A 343 -1.58 -11.85 -10.22
N TYR A 344 -0.27 -12.07 -10.08
CA TYR A 344 0.31 -13.40 -9.95
C TYR A 344 0.14 -14.00 -8.56
N LEU A 345 -0.10 -13.19 -7.52
CA LEU A 345 -0.53 -13.68 -6.21
C LEU A 345 -1.91 -14.36 -6.26
N SER A 346 -2.76 -14.02 -7.24
CA SER A 346 -4.06 -14.68 -7.46
C SER A 346 -3.96 -16.06 -8.13
N ILE A 347 -2.77 -16.46 -8.59
CA ILE A 347 -2.53 -17.77 -9.19
C ILE A 347 -2.78 -18.86 -8.14
N LYS A 348 -3.62 -19.83 -8.49
CA LYS A 348 -3.91 -20.99 -7.65
C LYS A 348 -2.93 -22.11 -7.96
N TYR A 349 -1.97 -22.31 -7.08
CA TYR A 349 -1.07 -23.47 -7.12
C TYR A 349 -1.74 -24.66 -6.41
N PRO A 350 -1.83 -25.84 -7.03
CA PRO A 350 -2.38 -27.02 -6.38
C PRO A 350 -1.33 -27.67 -5.45
N GLY A 351 -1.78 -28.25 -4.34
CA GLY A 351 -0.93 -28.85 -3.31
C GLY A 351 -0.51 -27.88 -2.20
N ALA A 352 -0.58 -28.35 -0.95
CA ALA A 352 -0.12 -27.60 0.23
C ALA A 352 1.41 -27.45 0.19
N GLY A 353 1.92 -26.23 0.45
CA GLY A 353 3.36 -25.94 0.50
C GLY A 353 4.06 -25.77 -0.85
N THR A 354 3.32 -25.62 -1.96
CA THR A 354 3.94 -25.33 -3.27
C THR A 354 4.45 -23.89 -3.35
N SER A 355 5.72 -23.73 -3.73
CA SER A 355 6.35 -22.41 -3.85
C SER A 355 5.67 -21.58 -4.93
N ARG A 356 5.25 -20.36 -4.56
CA ARG A 356 4.59 -19.40 -5.45
C ARG A 356 5.60 -18.67 -6.35
N ALA A 357 6.18 -19.40 -7.30
CA ALA A 357 7.31 -18.91 -8.10
C ALA A 357 7.02 -17.63 -8.92
N HIS A 358 5.83 -17.50 -9.52
CA HIS A 358 5.50 -16.39 -10.42
C HIS A 358 5.38 -15.01 -9.74
N PRO A 359 4.66 -14.84 -8.61
CA PRO A 359 4.65 -13.55 -7.92
C PRO A 359 6.03 -13.18 -7.37
N HIS A 360 6.81 -14.16 -6.86
CA HIS A 360 8.20 -13.96 -6.45
C HIS A 360 9.09 -13.50 -7.61
N LEU A 361 8.89 -14.07 -8.80
CA LEU A 361 9.60 -13.63 -9.99
C LEU A 361 9.27 -12.17 -10.32
N ALA A 362 8.00 -11.79 -10.39
CA ALA A 362 7.62 -10.39 -10.63
C ALA A 362 8.15 -9.42 -9.57
N ALA A 363 8.14 -9.83 -8.29
CA ALA A 363 8.70 -9.05 -7.18
C ALA A 363 10.22 -8.87 -7.32
N ARG A 364 10.92 -9.89 -7.83
CA ARG A 364 12.35 -9.78 -8.14
C ARG A 364 12.62 -8.82 -9.29
N TYR A 365 11.83 -8.83 -10.37
CA TYR A 365 11.97 -7.83 -11.45
C TYR A 365 11.75 -6.41 -10.92
N LEU A 366 10.76 -6.20 -10.05
CA LEU A 366 10.54 -4.92 -9.37
C LEU A 366 11.77 -4.52 -8.55
N ALA A 367 12.26 -5.40 -7.67
CA ALA A 367 13.39 -5.11 -6.80
C ALA A 367 14.68 -4.83 -7.59
N ASP A 368 14.95 -5.62 -8.63
CA ASP A 368 16.11 -5.45 -9.50
C ASP A 368 16.02 -4.12 -10.28
N ALA A 369 14.82 -3.73 -10.76
CA ALA A 369 14.60 -2.45 -11.40
C ALA A 369 14.85 -1.27 -10.44
N VAL A 370 14.33 -1.30 -9.22
CA VAL A 370 14.58 -0.25 -8.21
C VAL A 370 16.06 -0.20 -7.83
N GLN A 371 16.73 -1.36 -7.75
CA GLN A 371 18.18 -1.41 -7.50
C GLN A 371 18.99 -0.79 -8.64
N GLU A 372 18.59 -0.99 -9.90
CA GLU A 372 19.22 -0.33 -11.05
C GLU A 372 19.15 1.21 -10.94
N LEU A 373 18.11 1.80 -10.32
CA LEU A 373 18.02 3.26 -10.11
C LEU A 373 19.10 3.83 -9.19
N GLY A 374 19.69 3.04 -8.29
CA GLY A 374 20.70 3.51 -7.35
C GLY A 374 21.94 4.12 -8.03
N GLY A 375 22.27 3.63 -9.24
CA GLY A 375 23.35 4.18 -10.07
C GLY A 375 23.05 5.54 -10.70
N HIS A 376 21.79 6.00 -10.67
CA HIS A 376 21.33 7.19 -11.38
C HIS A 376 20.93 8.33 -10.42
N ASN A 377 20.87 9.56 -10.92
CA ASN A 377 20.47 10.72 -10.12
C ASN A 377 18.94 10.92 -10.12
N MET A 378 18.20 9.91 -9.63
CA MET A 378 16.73 9.86 -9.67
C MET A 378 16.13 9.52 -8.30
N PRO A 379 16.30 10.37 -7.27
CA PRO A 379 15.85 10.07 -5.91
C PRO A 379 14.31 9.93 -5.82
N ASN A 380 13.54 10.66 -6.64
CA ASN A 380 12.07 10.57 -6.64
C ASN A 380 11.58 9.21 -7.12
N ALA A 381 12.05 8.77 -8.29
CA ALA A 381 11.72 7.46 -8.84
C ALA A 381 12.18 6.33 -7.90
N MET A 382 13.29 6.51 -7.20
CA MET A 382 13.76 5.54 -6.20
C MET A 382 12.87 5.49 -4.96
N MET A 383 12.44 6.64 -4.43
CA MET A 383 11.47 6.72 -3.33
C MET A 383 10.16 6.04 -3.71
N GLU A 384 9.62 6.32 -4.90
CA GLU A 384 8.40 5.67 -5.38
C GLU A 384 8.60 4.17 -5.59
N GLY A 385 9.75 3.76 -6.13
CA GLY A 385 10.15 2.35 -6.22
C GLY A 385 10.13 1.63 -4.87
N LEU A 386 10.65 2.26 -3.81
CA LEU A 386 10.61 1.70 -2.45
C LEU A 386 9.16 1.57 -1.93
N ARG A 387 8.31 2.59 -2.14
CA ARG A 387 6.88 2.51 -1.76
C ARG A 387 6.18 1.37 -2.49
N LEU A 388 6.47 1.18 -3.78
CA LEU A 388 5.93 0.11 -4.60
C LEU A 388 6.42 -1.28 -4.18
N MET A 389 7.67 -1.41 -3.75
CA MET A 389 8.20 -2.63 -3.11
C MET A 389 7.53 -2.90 -1.77
N GLY A 390 7.31 -1.87 -0.94
CA GLY A 390 6.57 -1.98 0.32
C GLY A 390 5.14 -2.48 0.09
N LYS A 391 4.43 -1.90 -0.88
CA LYS A 391 3.09 -2.33 -1.30
C LYS A 391 3.06 -3.77 -1.82
N ALA A 392 4.09 -4.19 -2.58
CA ALA A 392 4.22 -5.57 -3.03
C ALA A 392 4.44 -6.53 -1.84
N ALA A 393 5.30 -6.17 -0.88
CA ALA A 393 5.55 -6.96 0.32
C ALA A 393 4.30 -7.08 1.21
N GLN A 394 3.52 -6.01 1.35
CA GLN A 394 2.20 -6.06 2.01
C GLN A 394 1.26 -7.03 1.31
N ALA A 395 1.22 -7.02 -0.03
CA ALA A 395 0.39 -7.96 -0.78
C ALA A 395 0.77 -9.42 -0.50
N PHE A 396 2.06 -9.74 -0.30
CA PHE A 396 2.49 -11.06 0.18
C PHE A 396 1.97 -11.33 1.61
N LEU A 397 2.17 -10.41 2.56
CA LEU A 397 1.69 -10.59 3.95
C LEU A 397 0.18 -10.87 4.06
N TYR A 398 -0.63 -10.36 3.12
CA TYR A 398 -2.08 -10.57 3.10
C TYR A 398 -2.54 -11.81 2.33
N ASN A 399 -1.82 -12.22 1.28
CA ASN A 399 -2.30 -13.24 0.33
C ASN A 399 -1.49 -14.54 0.35
N SER A 400 -0.33 -14.57 1.02
CA SER A 400 0.60 -15.70 1.04
C SER A 400 1.24 -15.86 2.42
N GLU A 401 2.22 -16.76 2.56
CA GLU A 401 2.91 -16.93 3.85
C GLU A 401 3.71 -15.66 4.19
N PRO A 402 3.80 -15.27 5.48
CA PRO A 402 4.56 -14.08 5.88
C PRO A 402 6.03 -14.12 5.46
N SER A 403 6.59 -15.32 5.32
CA SER A 403 7.94 -15.56 4.81
C SER A 403 8.15 -15.03 3.39
N ASP A 404 7.12 -15.05 2.55
CA ASP A 404 7.23 -14.62 1.15
C ASP A 404 7.57 -13.11 1.03
N ALA A 405 7.22 -12.29 2.03
CA ALA A 405 7.51 -10.86 2.03
C ALA A 405 8.99 -10.51 2.32
N THR A 406 9.77 -11.45 2.86
CA THR A 406 11.12 -11.18 3.39
C THR A 406 12.16 -10.81 2.34
N SER A 407 12.05 -11.35 1.12
CA SER A 407 12.97 -11.02 0.03
C SER A 407 12.90 -9.54 -0.34
N LEU A 408 11.69 -8.97 -0.35
CA LEU A 408 11.46 -7.55 -0.60
C LEU A 408 11.90 -6.70 0.59
N THR A 409 11.65 -7.12 1.83
CA THR A 409 12.08 -6.37 3.03
C THR A 409 13.61 -6.29 3.11
N GLN A 410 14.31 -7.36 2.75
CA GLN A 410 15.77 -7.39 2.67
C GLN A 410 16.29 -6.41 1.60
N LYS A 411 15.65 -6.38 0.43
CA LYS A 411 16.00 -5.43 -0.63
C LYS A 411 15.73 -3.99 -0.23
N ILE A 412 14.60 -3.68 0.42
CA ILE A 412 14.31 -2.34 0.96
C ILE A 412 15.38 -1.91 1.96
N SER A 413 15.74 -2.79 2.90
CA SER A 413 16.82 -2.55 3.87
C SER A 413 18.15 -2.28 3.17
N THR A 414 18.52 -3.08 2.17
CA THR A 414 19.77 -2.88 1.41
C THR A 414 19.76 -1.55 0.64
N LEU A 415 18.62 -1.14 0.08
CA LEU A 415 18.50 0.11 -0.68
C LEU A 415 18.48 1.35 0.21
N SER A 416 18.12 1.21 1.50
CA SER A 416 18.21 2.31 2.48
C SER A 416 19.64 2.85 2.61
N ALA A 417 20.65 2.00 2.39
CA ALA A 417 22.06 2.35 2.38
C ALA A 417 22.41 3.36 1.29
N ILE A 418 21.79 3.24 0.11
CA ILE A 418 22.08 4.13 -1.04
C ILE A 418 21.73 5.57 -0.71
N GLY A 419 20.60 5.78 -0.03
CA GLY A 419 20.16 7.11 0.39
C GLY A 419 21.11 7.77 1.39
N ALA A 420 21.72 6.98 2.27
CA ALA A 420 22.59 7.50 3.30
C ALA A 420 24.02 7.77 2.78
N VAL A 421 24.45 7.09 1.70
CA VAL A 421 25.79 7.26 1.10
C VAL A 421 25.83 8.39 0.06
N LYS A 422 24.75 8.58 -0.71
CA LYS A 422 24.73 9.48 -1.86
C LYS A 422 24.05 10.80 -1.53
N SER A 423 24.78 11.91 -1.67
CA SER A 423 24.24 13.25 -1.43
C SER A 423 23.05 13.54 -2.36
N GLY A 424 21.97 14.06 -1.80
CA GLY A 424 20.70 14.31 -2.50
C GLY A 424 19.74 13.11 -2.53
N HIS A 425 20.14 11.94 -2.02
CA HIS A 425 19.32 10.74 -1.91
C HIS A 425 18.89 10.43 -0.48
N GLU A 426 19.19 11.29 0.49
CA GLU A 426 18.87 11.08 1.90
C GLU A 426 17.36 10.78 2.16
N PRO A 427 16.40 11.41 1.46
CA PRO A 427 14.98 11.05 1.56
C PRO A 427 14.66 9.59 1.19
N VAL A 428 15.51 8.92 0.41
CA VAL A 428 15.37 7.48 0.09
C VAL A 428 15.51 6.63 1.35
N THR A 429 16.42 6.99 2.25
CA THR A 429 16.59 6.30 3.55
C THR A 429 15.35 6.48 4.41
N LEU A 430 14.80 7.71 4.49
CA LEU A 430 13.54 7.97 5.20
C LEU A 430 12.41 7.06 4.70
N VAL A 431 12.18 7.05 3.39
CA VAL A 431 11.12 6.24 2.77
C VAL A 431 11.34 4.75 3.00
N ALA A 432 12.59 4.27 2.97
CA ALA A 432 12.89 2.87 3.29
C ALA A 432 12.47 2.52 4.73
N PHE A 433 12.77 3.38 5.72
CA PHE A 433 12.35 3.17 7.10
C PHE A 433 10.83 3.32 7.29
N GLU A 434 10.15 4.18 6.52
CA GLU A 434 8.68 4.21 6.48
C GLU A 434 8.09 2.87 6.02
N GLN A 435 8.68 2.26 4.98
CA GLN A 435 8.22 0.96 4.49
C GLN A 435 8.53 -0.16 5.50
N LEU A 436 9.72 -0.19 6.09
CA LEU A 436 10.09 -1.19 7.11
C LEU A 436 9.20 -1.09 8.36
N ALA A 437 8.90 0.13 8.82
CA ALA A 437 7.98 0.38 9.92
C ALA A 437 6.57 -0.12 9.59
N THR A 438 6.07 0.19 8.39
CA THR A 438 4.73 -0.24 7.96
C THR A 438 4.64 -1.75 7.81
N LEU A 439 5.65 -2.40 7.22
CA LEU A 439 5.71 -3.86 7.10
C LEU A 439 5.81 -4.55 8.46
N THR A 440 6.53 -3.97 9.43
CA THR A 440 6.59 -4.50 10.80
C THR A 440 5.21 -4.45 11.45
N PHE A 441 4.51 -3.34 11.30
CA PHE A 441 3.17 -3.17 11.84
C PHE A 441 2.15 -4.11 11.19
N ASP A 442 2.18 -4.27 9.87
CA ASP A 442 1.29 -5.16 9.13
C ASP A 442 1.55 -6.64 9.46
N LEU A 443 2.82 -7.02 9.65
CA LEU A 443 3.20 -8.36 10.09
C LEU A 443 2.59 -8.71 11.45
N LEU A 444 2.62 -7.77 12.41
CA LEU A 444 2.05 -8.01 13.74
C LEU A 444 0.52 -8.18 13.73
N ARG A 445 -0.15 -7.63 12.71
CA ARG A 445 -1.61 -7.67 12.53
C ARG A 445 -2.08 -8.72 11.52
N THR A 446 -1.16 -9.51 10.97
CA THR A 446 -1.53 -10.50 9.95
C THR A 446 -2.48 -11.55 10.52
N SER A 447 -3.28 -12.16 9.63
CA SER A 447 -4.20 -13.23 10.02
C SER A 447 -3.50 -14.57 10.21
N HIS A 448 -2.27 -14.72 9.72
CA HIS A 448 -1.45 -15.93 9.84
C HIS A 448 -1.07 -16.22 11.29
N ARG A 449 -0.94 -17.51 11.65
CA ARG A 449 -0.62 -17.93 13.02
C ARG A 449 0.88 -17.93 13.33
N ASP A 450 1.71 -18.24 12.34
CA ASP A 450 3.16 -18.27 12.50
C ASP A 450 3.79 -17.13 11.70
N ILE A 451 4.49 -16.25 12.42
CA ILE A 451 5.24 -15.13 11.88
C ILE A 451 6.72 -15.21 12.25
N ARG A 452 7.18 -16.25 12.94
CA ARG A 452 8.48 -16.26 13.64
C ARG A 452 9.63 -15.92 12.71
N TRP A 453 9.75 -16.65 11.61
CA TRP A 453 10.83 -16.44 10.65
C TRP A 453 10.74 -15.06 9.98
N ALA A 454 9.53 -14.62 9.59
CA ALA A 454 9.34 -13.31 8.97
C ALA A 454 9.67 -12.15 9.93
N ALA A 455 9.31 -12.29 11.22
CA ALA A 455 9.60 -11.30 12.26
C ALA A 455 11.11 -11.20 12.52
N GLU A 456 11.79 -12.35 12.63
CA GLU A 456 13.24 -12.41 12.80
C GLU A 456 13.98 -11.76 11.63
N GLN A 457 13.61 -12.13 10.38
CA GLN A 457 14.23 -11.54 9.18
C GLN A 457 13.97 -10.03 9.09
N LEU A 458 12.77 -9.57 9.40
CA LEU A 458 12.44 -8.14 9.33
C LEU A 458 13.21 -7.33 10.37
N GLN A 459 13.36 -7.85 11.60
CA GLN A 459 14.19 -7.22 12.63
C GLN A 459 15.65 -7.19 12.23
N LEU A 460 16.17 -8.29 11.71
CA LEU A 460 17.55 -8.36 11.22
C LEU A 460 17.78 -7.34 10.10
N ASN A 461 16.83 -7.18 9.18
CA ASN A 461 16.87 -6.19 8.11
C ASN A 461 16.85 -4.75 8.64
N VAL A 462 16.02 -4.44 9.64
CA VAL A 462 16.01 -3.13 10.31
C VAL A 462 17.33 -2.89 11.02
N PHE A 463 17.80 -3.85 11.81
CA PHE A 463 19.07 -3.77 12.51
C PHE A 463 20.25 -3.49 11.56
N HIS A 464 20.37 -4.24 10.46
CA HIS A 464 21.43 -4.03 9.49
C HIS A 464 21.34 -2.67 8.79
N ALA A 465 20.13 -2.23 8.41
CA ALA A 465 19.93 -0.91 7.83
C ALA A 465 20.33 0.20 8.81
N THR A 466 19.84 0.15 10.05
CA THR A 466 20.14 1.16 11.09
C THR A 466 21.62 1.18 11.41
N LYS A 467 22.24 0.02 11.60
CA LYS A 467 23.67 -0.12 11.85
C LYS A 467 24.50 0.49 10.73
N PHE A 468 24.12 0.24 9.48
CA PHE A 468 24.80 0.80 8.33
C PHE A 468 24.66 2.33 8.31
N VAL A 469 23.45 2.87 8.46
CA VAL A 469 23.19 4.32 8.49
C VAL A 469 24.03 5.00 9.57
N LEU A 470 24.09 4.44 10.78
CA LEU A 470 24.89 4.99 11.88
C LEU A 470 26.41 4.95 11.62
N SER A 471 26.88 4.00 10.81
CA SER A 471 28.32 3.84 10.51
C SER A 471 28.87 4.84 9.48
N LEU A 472 28.01 5.58 8.78
CA LEU A 472 28.39 6.46 7.66
C LEU A 472 28.96 7.82 8.10
N GLN A 473 29.65 7.89 9.23
CA GLN A 473 30.36 9.10 9.64
C GLN A 473 31.59 9.35 8.76
N GLY A 474 31.36 9.88 7.56
CA GLY A 474 32.35 10.51 6.70
C GLY A 474 31.88 11.93 6.35
N ASP A 475 32.52 12.91 6.97
CA ASP A 475 32.60 14.33 6.57
C ASP A 475 31.36 15.24 6.60
N SER A 476 30.14 14.74 6.81
CA SER A 476 28.96 15.62 6.87
C SER A 476 28.36 15.71 8.27
N SER A 477 28.56 16.85 8.93
CA SER A 477 27.81 17.28 10.13
C SER A 477 26.32 17.56 9.84
N THR A 478 25.79 17.07 8.72
CA THR A 478 24.47 17.40 8.17
C THR A 478 23.53 16.20 8.09
N PHE A 479 24.02 14.96 8.19
CA PHE A 479 23.14 13.78 8.18
C PHE A 479 22.49 13.57 9.55
N ASP A 480 21.24 13.99 9.67
CA ASP A 480 20.45 13.82 10.89
C ASP A 480 19.90 12.39 11.00
N HIS A 481 20.66 11.51 11.68
CA HIS A 481 20.25 10.13 11.95
C HIS A 481 18.84 10.06 12.58
N SER A 482 18.49 10.99 13.47
CA SER A 482 17.19 11.00 14.14
C SER A 482 16.07 11.18 13.13
N ALA A 483 16.18 12.18 12.26
CA ALA A 483 15.18 12.47 11.24
C ALA A 483 14.93 11.29 10.27
N TYR A 484 15.99 10.65 9.77
CA TYR A 484 15.86 9.56 8.78
C TYR A 484 15.41 8.23 9.38
N LEU A 485 15.75 7.96 10.65
CA LEU A 485 15.35 6.75 11.37
C LEU A 485 14.02 6.90 12.12
N ALA A 486 13.50 8.14 12.22
CA ALA A 486 12.28 8.49 12.93
C ALA A 486 11.05 7.63 12.57
N PRO A 487 10.79 7.23 11.32
CA PRO A 487 9.61 6.41 11.00
C PRO A 487 9.55 5.09 11.77
N TYR A 488 10.69 4.55 12.18
CA TYR A 488 10.76 3.33 12.99
C TYR A 488 10.94 3.62 14.48
N TYR A 489 11.86 4.53 14.82
CA TYR A 489 12.35 4.69 16.19
C TYR A 489 11.79 5.89 16.97
N SER A 490 11.26 6.91 16.29
CA SER A 490 10.83 8.14 16.98
C SER A 490 9.65 7.88 17.92
N SER A 491 9.77 8.37 19.16
CA SER A 491 8.69 8.38 20.15
C SER A 491 7.81 9.63 20.11
N THR A 492 8.23 10.66 19.36
CA THR A 492 7.55 11.95 19.24
C THR A 492 6.71 12.06 17.97
N SER A 493 7.00 11.26 16.95
CA SER A 493 6.23 11.24 15.70
C SER A 493 4.97 10.39 15.81
N TYR A 494 3.81 10.97 15.46
CA TYR A 494 2.52 10.26 15.43
C TYR A 494 2.42 9.19 14.33
N THR A 495 3.31 9.21 13.34
CA THR A 495 3.31 8.28 12.20
C THR A 495 4.31 7.13 12.35
N SER A 496 5.15 7.17 13.40
CA SER A 496 6.18 6.16 13.64
C SER A 496 5.60 4.79 14.00
N LEU A 497 6.42 3.75 13.88
CA LEU A 497 6.07 2.41 14.36
C LEU A 497 5.69 2.44 15.86
N ARG A 498 6.43 3.20 16.67
CA ARG A 498 6.18 3.37 18.10
C ARG A 498 4.77 3.90 18.39
N ALA A 499 4.34 4.95 17.69
CA ALA A 499 2.99 5.49 17.83
C ALA A 499 1.91 4.50 17.38
N LYS A 500 2.14 3.81 16.24
CA LYS A 500 1.22 2.77 15.73
C LYS A 500 1.09 1.58 16.70
N LEU A 501 2.19 1.14 17.31
CA LEU A 501 2.20 0.09 18.33
C LEU A 501 1.44 0.51 19.58
N THR A 502 1.59 1.76 20.01
CA THR A 502 0.84 2.31 21.16
C THR A 502 -0.66 2.26 20.91
N GLN A 503 -1.11 2.68 19.72
CA GLN A 503 -2.51 2.58 19.33
C GLN A 503 -3.01 1.12 19.27
N LEU A 504 -2.20 0.21 18.73
CA LEU A 504 -2.54 -1.22 18.66
C LEU A 504 -2.67 -1.85 20.06
N VAL A 505 -1.72 -1.60 20.95
CA VAL A 505 -1.75 -2.11 22.33
C VAL A 505 -2.95 -1.55 23.08
N ASN A 506 -3.23 -0.25 22.98
CA ASN A 506 -4.42 0.36 23.58
C ASN A 506 -5.72 -0.26 23.05
N ALA A 507 -5.79 -0.59 21.75
CA ALA A 507 -6.95 -1.28 21.19
C ALA A 507 -7.09 -2.71 21.76
N VAL A 508 -5.98 -3.44 21.91
CA VAL A 508 -5.99 -4.82 22.47
C VAL A 508 -6.36 -4.84 23.96
N LEU A 509 -5.96 -3.83 24.74
CA LEU A 509 -6.26 -3.73 26.17
C LEU A 509 -7.76 -3.67 26.48
N VAL A 510 -8.58 -3.19 25.54
CA VAL A 510 -10.04 -3.05 25.71
C VAL A 510 -10.81 -4.29 25.20
N LEU A 511 -10.12 -5.25 24.57
CA LEU A 511 -10.76 -6.47 24.06
C LEU A 511 -11.06 -7.48 25.18
N GLU A 512 -12.20 -8.15 25.05
CA GLU A 512 -12.60 -9.25 25.93
C GLU A 512 -11.70 -10.49 25.75
N ALA A 513 -11.58 -11.30 26.80
CA ALA A 513 -10.69 -12.46 26.85
C ALA A 513 -10.84 -13.47 25.70
N ASP A 514 -12.04 -13.62 25.14
CA ASP A 514 -12.33 -14.61 24.08
C ASP A 514 -12.01 -14.12 22.66
N ASN A 515 -11.52 -12.87 22.51
CA ASN A 515 -11.19 -12.32 21.21
C ASN A 515 -9.96 -13.01 20.60
N GLN A 516 -10.18 -13.80 19.54
CA GLN A 516 -9.12 -14.55 18.85
C GLN A 516 -8.10 -13.67 18.13
N ASP A 517 -8.51 -12.49 17.65
CA ASP A 517 -7.59 -11.57 16.97
C ASP A 517 -6.69 -10.85 17.98
N GLY A 518 -7.23 -10.46 19.14
CA GLY A 518 -6.46 -9.94 20.27
C GLY A 518 -5.40 -10.93 20.76
N ARG A 519 -5.79 -12.20 21.00
CA ARG A 519 -4.85 -13.29 21.36
C ARG A 519 -3.73 -13.45 20.32
N ARG A 520 -4.07 -13.37 19.03
CA ARG A 520 -3.10 -13.50 17.94
C ARG A 520 -2.11 -12.34 17.91
N VAL A 521 -2.59 -11.10 18.05
CA VAL A 521 -1.73 -9.91 18.13
C VAL A 521 -0.79 -9.99 19.34
N VAL A 522 -1.29 -10.41 20.51
CA VAL A 522 -0.46 -10.65 21.71
C VAL A 522 0.66 -11.65 21.40
N GLN A 523 0.31 -12.79 20.79
CA GLN A 523 1.28 -13.81 20.39
C GLN A 523 2.31 -13.26 19.39
N HIS A 524 1.89 -12.45 18.43
CA HIS A 524 2.78 -11.84 17.44
C HIS A 524 3.75 -10.84 18.07
N ILE A 525 3.28 -9.96 18.95
CA ILE A 525 4.13 -9.02 19.68
C ILE A 525 5.10 -9.77 20.61
N ARG A 526 4.67 -10.88 21.22
CA ARG A 526 5.56 -11.76 22.00
C ARG A 526 6.68 -12.35 21.14
N ILE A 527 6.35 -12.84 19.94
CA ILE A 527 7.33 -13.42 19.00
C ILE A 527 8.31 -12.35 18.53
N TRP A 528 7.80 -11.20 18.09
CA TRP A 528 8.62 -10.07 17.67
C TRP A 528 9.53 -9.60 18.82
N SER A 529 9.02 -9.38 20.02
CA SER A 529 9.83 -8.81 21.11
C SER A 529 10.94 -9.70 21.68
N ASN A 530 11.02 -10.98 21.30
CA ASN A 530 11.93 -11.95 21.91
C ASN A 530 13.41 -11.56 21.82
N ASP A 531 13.87 -11.12 20.64
CA ASP A 531 15.29 -10.85 20.37
C ASP A 531 15.63 -9.36 20.22
N LEU A 532 14.65 -8.46 20.41
CA LEU A 532 14.84 -7.01 20.31
C LEU A 532 16.02 -6.53 21.16
N HIS A 533 16.11 -6.97 22.42
CA HIS A 533 17.16 -6.56 23.35
C HIS A 533 18.59 -6.74 22.80
N ARG A 534 18.83 -7.72 21.92
CA ARG A 534 20.16 -7.95 21.33
C ARG A 534 20.48 -6.87 20.29
N TYR A 535 19.57 -6.64 19.37
CA TYR A 535 19.75 -5.66 18.30
C TYR A 535 19.78 -4.24 18.85
N GLU A 536 18.86 -3.90 19.76
CA GLU A 536 18.76 -2.54 20.28
C GLU A 536 19.93 -2.15 21.19
N LYS A 537 20.49 -3.12 21.94
CA LYS A 537 21.73 -2.90 22.69
C LYS A 537 22.86 -2.46 21.76
N ASP A 538 23.09 -3.21 20.69
CA ASP A 538 24.19 -2.95 19.77
C ASP A 538 24.01 -1.60 19.06
N LEU A 539 22.78 -1.25 18.67
CA LEU A 539 22.46 0.04 18.06
C LEU A 539 22.63 1.21 19.04
N LEU A 540 22.21 1.05 20.30
CA LEU A 540 22.38 2.06 21.34
C LEU A 540 23.86 2.34 21.60
N LEU A 541 24.67 1.29 21.75
CA LEU A 541 26.11 1.42 21.95
C LEU A 541 26.80 2.09 20.74
N LEU A 542 26.37 1.74 19.53
CA LEU A 542 26.88 2.35 18.31
C LEU A 542 26.51 3.84 18.22
N ALA A 543 25.29 4.20 18.60
CA ALA A 543 24.85 5.60 18.61
C ALA A 543 25.68 6.46 19.56
N PHE A 544 26.02 5.95 20.75
CA PHE A 544 26.92 6.63 21.68
C PHE A 544 28.36 6.69 21.17
N ALA A 545 28.88 5.60 20.60
CA ALA A 545 30.22 5.57 20.02
C ALA A 545 30.41 6.63 18.91
N HIS A 546 29.35 6.87 18.13
CA HIS A 546 29.32 7.90 17.09
C HIS A 546 28.81 9.27 17.57
N LYS A 547 28.54 9.46 18.88
CA LYS A 547 28.01 10.72 19.43
C LYS A 547 26.74 11.22 18.71
N SER A 548 25.91 10.30 18.27
CA SER A 548 24.70 10.59 17.50
C SER A 548 23.55 11.02 18.42
N GLN A 549 22.76 12.02 18.00
CA GLN A 549 21.51 12.40 18.67
C GLN A 549 20.48 11.26 18.69
N PHE A 550 20.61 10.31 17.76
CA PHE A 550 19.81 9.07 17.74
C PHE A 550 19.90 8.25 19.03
N ALA A 551 20.93 8.45 19.86
CA ALA A 551 21.01 7.83 21.18
C ALA A 551 19.79 8.18 22.06
N LEU A 552 19.27 9.42 21.98
CA LEU A 552 18.07 9.82 22.70
C LEU A 552 16.83 9.06 22.19
N ASP A 553 16.65 8.95 20.87
CA ASP A 553 15.54 8.20 20.28
C ASP A 553 15.57 6.73 20.73
N MET A 554 16.75 6.12 20.77
CA MET A 554 16.93 4.74 21.23
C MET A 554 16.57 4.57 22.70
N LEU A 555 16.99 5.50 23.57
CA LEU A 555 16.61 5.48 24.99
C LEU A 555 15.09 5.53 25.14
N GLN A 556 14.42 6.47 24.47
CA GLN A 556 12.96 6.62 24.51
C GLN A 556 12.23 5.42 23.89
N TRP A 557 12.78 4.83 22.82
CA TRP A 557 12.22 3.67 22.16
C TRP A 557 12.30 2.42 23.05
N ILE A 558 13.44 2.20 23.72
CA ILE A 558 13.65 1.07 24.63
C ILE A 558 12.67 1.15 25.80
N THR A 559 12.58 2.31 26.44
CA THR A 559 11.70 2.50 27.60
C THR A 559 10.24 2.46 27.22
N GLY A 560 9.85 3.19 26.17
CA GLY A 560 8.47 3.12 25.68
C GLY A 560 8.07 1.70 25.25
N THR A 561 8.92 0.98 24.51
CA THR A 561 8.59 -0.39 24.07
C THR A 561 8.48 -1.34 25.25
N THR A 562 9.32 -1.16 26.28
CA THR A 562 9.19 -1.84 27.57
C THR A 562 7.81 -1.60 28.18
N GLU A 563 7.35 -0.35 28.26
CA GLU A 563 6.01 -0.02 28.79
C GLU A 563 4.87 -0.68 28.01
N LEU A 564 4.94 -0.72 26.68
CA LEU A 564 3.93 -1.40 25.87
C LEU A 564 3.87 -2.90 26.12
N LEU A 565 5.02 -3.55 26.28
CA LEU A 565 5.08 -4.98 26.58
C LEU A 565 4.48 -5.27 27.96
N LEU A 566 4.71 -4.39 28.95
CA LEU A 566 4.13 -4.51 30.29
C LEU A 566 2.62 -4.30 30.28
N ALA A 567 2.16 -3.25 29.59
CA ALA A 567 0.73 -3.02 29.42
C ALA A 567 0.06 -4.24 28.78
N LEU A 568 0.60 -4.73 27.66
CA LEU A 568 0.05 -5.88 26.94
C LEU A 568 0.07 -7.17 27.77
N SER A 569 1.04 -7.34 28.67
CA SER A 569 1.09 -8.50 29.58
C SER A 569 -0.11 -8.60 30.53
N THR A 570 -0.81 -7.49 30.76
CA THR A 570 -2.01 -7.38 31.60
C THR A 570 -3.33 -7.43 30.83
N ALA A 571 -3.29 -7.53 29.50
CA ALA A 571 -4.49 -7.57 28.68
C ALA A 571 -5.34 -8.83 28.97
N GLN A 572 -6.67 -8.72 28.94
CA GLN A 572 -7.56 -9.88 29.17
C GLN A 572 -7.39 -10.97 28.11
N THR A 573 -6.94 -10.60 26.91
CA THR A 573 -6.63 -11.53 25.81
C THR A 573 -5.28 -12.23 25.96
N CYS A 574 -4.49 -11.89 26.98
CA CYS A 574 -3.17 -12.46 27.20
C CYS A 574 -3.27 -13.71 28.10
N ASP A 575 -2.79 -14.86 27.63
CA ASP A 575 -2.65 -16.06 28.45
C ASP A 575 -1.42 -15.96 29.36
N GLU A 576 -1.40 -16.72 30.46
CA GLU A 576 -0.34 -16.67 31.47
C GLU A 576 1.06 -16.90 30.89
N SER A 577 1.17 -17.82 29.92
CA SER A 577 2.41 -18.09 29.19
C SER A 577 2.90 -16.86 28.40
N SER A 578 2.01 -16.18 27.67
CA SER A 578 2.37 -14.97 26.95
C SER A 578 2.63 -13.79 27.87
N SER A 579 1.91 -13.66 28.98
CA SER A 579 2.12 -12.62 29.98
C SER A 579 3.53 -12.70 30.56
N SER A 580 3.93 -13.90 31.03
CA SER A 580 5.27 -14.15 31.57
C SER A 580 6.38 -13.91 30.52
N ALA A 581 6.16 -14.33 29.27
CA ALA A 581 7.11 -14.10 28.18
C ALA A 581 7.25 -12.61 27.82
N LEU A 582 6.14 -11.85 27.78
CA LEU A 582 6.17 -10.41 27.52
C LEU A 582 6.89 -9.65 28.63
N GLN A 583 6.63 -9.98 29.90
CA GLN A 583 7.36 -9.40 31.03
C GLN A 583 8.85 -9.74 30.99
N LYS A 584 9.20 -10.97 30.61
CA LYS A 584 10.59 -11.38 30.41
C LYS A 584 11.26 -10.58 29.29
N ASN A 585 10.60 -10.42 28.15
CA ASN A 585 11.11 -9.64 27.01
C ASN A 585 11.29 -8.16 27.39
N ALA A 586 10.34 -7.59 28.14
CA ALA A 586 10.42 -6.24 28.68
C ALA A 586 11.61 -6.08 29.64
N LEU A 587 11.81 -7.03 30.56
CA LEU A 587 12.96 -7.04 31.47
C LEU A 587 14.30 -7.13 30.72
N TRP A 588 14.39 -7.97 29.68
CA TRP A 588 15.59 -8.08 28.86
C TRP A 588 15.86 -6.80 28.07
N LEU A 589 14.83 -6.18 27.50
CA LEU A 589 14.95 -4.95 26.74
C LEU A 589 15.41 -3.79 27.62
N ILE A 590 14.82 -3.58 28.79
CA ILE A 590 15.24 -2.49 29.69
C ILE A 590 16.64 -2.72 30.27
N SER A 591 17.04 -3.98 30.46
CA SER A 591 18.39 -4.33 30.94
C SER A 591 19.50 -3.94 29.96
N THR A 592 19.19 -3.65 28.68
CA THR A 592 20.17 -3.16 27.71
C THR A 592 20.83 -1.85 28.16
N LEU A 593 20.09 -1.02 28.91
CA LEU A 593 20.57 0.25 29.44
C LEU A 593 21.67 0.09 30.52
N THR A 594 21.85 -1.12 31.08
CA THR A 594 22.95 -1.40 32.02
C THR A 594 24.32 -1.51 31.33
N PHE A 595 24.35 -1.65 30.00
CA PHE A 595 25.57 -1.77 29.22
C PHE A 595 26.13 -0.43 28.73
N LEU A 596 25.49 0.70 29.08
CA LEU A 596 25.91 2.02 28.65
C LEU A 596 27.36 2.33 29.07
N PRO A 597 28.15 2.99 28.20
CA PRO A 597 29.51 3.40 28.54
C PRO A 597 29.56 4.32 29.77
N GLN A 598 30.64 4.21 30.53
CA GLN A 598 30.84 4.92 31.81
C GLN A 598 31.85 6.08 31.69
N ASP A 599 32.16 6.53 30.46
CA ASP A 599 33.03 7.66 30.22
C ASP A 599 32.31 9.00 30.49
N ALA A 600 33.09 10.04 30.76
CA ALA A 600 32.57 11.33 31.17
C ALA A 600 31.68 12.02 30.12
N GLU A 601 31.90 11.72 28.83
CA GLU A 601 31.12 12.32 27.75
C GLU A 601 29.75 11.65 27.64
N THR A 602 29.71 10.31 27.65
CA THR A 602 28.47 9.54 27.69
C THR A 602 27.61 9.91 28.91
N VAL A 603 28.21 10.02 30.10
CA VAL A 603 27.50 10.45 31.31
C VAL A 603 26.88 11.84 31.13
N ARG A 604 27.62 12.80 30.58
CA ARG A 604 27.10 14.15 30.32
C ARG A 604 25.93 14.13 29.31
N SER A 605 26.01 13.32 28.27
CA SER A 605 24.90 13.16 27.31
C SER A 605 23.66 12.56 27.97
N LEU A 606 23.83 11.52 28.80
CA LEU A 606 22.73 10.90 29.53
C LEU A 606 22.06 11.86 30.53
N GLU A 607 22.84 12.71 31.21
CA GLU A 607 22.31 13.79 32.04
C GLU A 607 21.48 14.78 31.22
N ALA A 608 21.98 15.20 30.05
CA ALA A 608 21.26 16.09 29.15
C ALA A 608 19.95 15.48 28.61
N TYR A 609 19.86 14.15 28.59
CA TYR A 609 18.68 13.39 28.18
C TYR A 609 17.72 13.03 29.34
N SER A 610 17.91 13.59 30.54
CA SER A 610 17.09 13.30 31.71
C SER A 610 16.99 11.81 32.05
N PHE A 611 18.09 11.07 31.92
CA PHE A 611 18.09 9.60 32.06
C PHE A 611 17.47 9.10 33.38
N SER A 612 17.68 9.82 34.50
CA SER A 612 17.07 9.49 35.79
C SER A 612 15.54 9.54 35.77
N GLU A 613 14.95 10.55 35.09
CA GLU A 613 13.50 10.69 34.95
C GLU A 613 12.93 9.57 34.08
N LEU A 614 13.63 9.25 32.98
CA LEU A 614 13.21 8.21 32.06
C LEU A 614 13.13 6.83 32.74
N LEU A 615 14.16 6.46 33.52
CA LEU A 615 14.16 5.21 34.31
C LEU A 615 13.06 5.21 35.37
N PHE A 616 12.84 6.35 36.03
CA PHE A 616 11.83 6.50 37.06
C PHE A 616 10.41 6.33 36.51
N GLU A 617 10.08 6.98 35.40
CA GLU A 617 8.76 6.89 34.75
C GLU A 617 8.48 5.46 34.26
N THR A 618 9.50 4.81 33.68
CA THR A 618 9.38 3.40 33.26
C THR A 618 9.14 2.48 34.46
N ALA A 619 9.78 2.77 35.61
CA ALA A 619 9.57 2.01 36.84
C ALA A 619 8.18 2.25 37.45
N GLN A 620 7.65 3.47 37.38
CA GLN A 620 6.27 3.75 37.76
C GLN A 620 5.28 2.97 36.88
N SER A 621 5.50 2.95 35.56
CA SER A 621 4.73 2.13 34.64
C SER A 621 4.80 0.65 35.03
N ALA A 622 5.98 0.11 35.32
CA ALA A 622 6.13 -1.27 35.77
C ALA A 622 5.44 -1.57 37.10
N HIS A 623 5.45 -0.62 38.05
CA HIS A 623 4.73 -0.72 39.30
C HIS A 623 3.20 -0.75 39.07
N LYS A 624 2.68 0.13 38.20
CA LYS A 624 1.27 0.17 37.80
C LYS A 624 0.79 -1.16 37.20
N TYR A 625 1.64 -1.84 36.43
CA TYR A 625 1.34 -3.16 35.85
C TYR A 625 1.74 -4.34 36.75
N ASN A 626 2.01 -4.10 38.05
CA ASN A 626 2.35 -5.10 39.04
C ASN A 626 3.52 -6.03 38.65
N CYS A 627 4.60 -5.45 38.11
CA CYS A 627 5.80 -6.15 37.66
C CYS A 627 7.02 -5.88 38.57
N PRO A 628 7.05 -6.42 39.81
CA PRO A 628 8.05 -6.06 40.82
C PRO A 628 9.49 -6.40 40.44
N LYS A 629 9.71 -7.44 39.62
CA LYS A 629 11.05 -7.80 39.12
C LYS A 629 11.68 -6.67 38.31
N ILE A 630 10.88 -5.96 37.50
CA ILE A 630 11.35 -4.86 36.65
C ILE A 630 11.54 -3.60 37.49
N VAL A 631 10.62 -3.33 38.43
CA VAL A 631 10.78 -2.24 39.41
C VAL A 631 12.11 -2.39 40.15
N ASN A 632 12.40 -3.58 40.70
CA ASN A 632 13.66 -3.84 41.40
C ASN A 632 14.89 -3.70 40.50
N ALA A 633 14.81 -4.14 39.24
CA ALA A 633 15.90 -3.99 38.28
C ALA A 633 16.18 -2.49 37.99
N LEU A 634 15.13 -1.68 37.81
CA LEU A 634 15.23 -0.25 37.58
C LEU A 634 15.69 0.53 38.82
N VAL A 635 15.24 0.16 40.02
CA VAL A 635 15.75 0.72 41.28
C VAL A 635 17.25 0.46 41.42
N LYS A 636 17.69 -0.78 41.19
CA LYS A 636 19.11 -1.12 41.20
C LYS A 636 19.88 -0.29 40.17
N GLN A 637 19.33 -0.13 38.97
CA GLN A 637 19.96 0.64 37.90
C GLN A 637 20.04 2.14 38.22
N LEU A 638 19.00 2.73 38.84
CA LEU A 638 19.01 4.11 39.34
C LEU A 638 20.11 4.32 40.40
N VAL A 639 20.28 3.37 41.32
CA VAL A 639 21.35 3.43 42.34
C VAL A 639 22.73 3.34 41.69
N CYS A 640 22.94 2.39 40.77
CA CYS A 640 24.19 2.31 40.01
C CYS A 640 24.47 3.60 39.23
N TRP A 641 23.45 4.16 38.58
CA TRP A 641 23.53 5.42 37.85
C TRP A 641 23.88 6.60 38.77
N ALA A 642 23.28 6.68 39.95
CA ALA A 642 23.55 7.75 40.91
C ALA A 642 25.04 7.79 41.31
N VAL A 643 25.60 6.63 41.65
CA VAL A 643 27.02 6.50 42.02
C VAL A 643 27.92 6.79 40.82
N LEU A 644 27.54 6.34 39.62
CA LEU A 644 28.31 6.61 38.40
C LEU A 644 28.34 8.10 38.05
N ALA A 645 27.18 8.76 38.00
CA ALA A 645 27.09 10.19 37.68
C ALA A 645 27.86 11.03 38.71
N GLY A 646 27.74 10.67 40.00
CA GLY A 646 28.46 11.31 41.11
C GLY A 646 29.99 11.19 41.04
N LYS A 647 30.55 10.30 40.20
CA LYS A 647 32.00 10.23 39.95
C LYS A 647 32.54 11.47 39.24
N HIS A 648 31.71 12.15 38.47
CA HIS A 648 32.13 13.29 37.65
C HIS A 648 31.84 14.62 38.38
N ARG A 649 32.73 15.61 38.29
CA ARG A 649 32.72 16.85 39.12
C ARG A 649 31.39 17.63 39.13
N ASN A 650 30.53 17.48 38.11
CA ASN A 650 29.25 18.17 38.01
C ASN A 650 28.02 17.28 38.26
N GLY A 651 28.20 15.98 38.53
CA GLY A 651 27.10 15.00 38.60
C GLY A 651 26.41 14.88 39.97
N PHE A 652 26.66 15.79 40.91
CA PHE A 652 26.08 15.73 42.26
C PHE A 652 24.54 15.88 42.24
N ASN A 653 24.00 16.78 41.41
CA ASN A 653 22.54 16.93 41.25
C ASN A 653 21.92 15.66 40.66
N THR A 654 22.59 15.05 39.68
CA THR A 654 22.14 13.79 39.05
C THR A 654 22.12 12.65 40.06
N MET A 655 23.14 12.56 40.91
CA MET A 655 23.23 11.59 42.00
C MET A 655 22.07 11.74 42.99
N GLU A 656 21.76 12.97 43.41
CA GLU A 656 20.63 13.25 44.29
C GLU A 656 19.29 12.86 43.65
N SER A 657 19.01 13.33 42.43
CA SER A 657 17.77 13.03 41.71
C SER A 657 17.54 11.54 41.47
N ALA A 658 18.60 10.80 41.08
CA ALA A 658 18.51 9.36 40.86
C ALA A 658 18.22 8.58 42.15
N LEU A 659 18.79 9.01 43.29
CA LEU A 659 18.49 8.40 44.59
C LEU A 659 17.11 8.77 45.11
N TYR A 660 16.65 10.01 44.90
CA TYR A 660 15.26 10.40 45.19
C TYR A 660 14.27 9.52 44.41
N ALA A 661 14.53 9.30 43.11
CA ALA A 661 13.75 8.39 42.28
C ALA A 661 13.71 6.96 42.87
N ALA A 662 14.87 6.40 43.24
CA ALA A 662 14.96 5.07 43.82
C ALA A 662 14.18 4.94 45.16
N ILE A 663 14.28 5.95 46.03
CA ILE A 663 13.55 6.01 47.30
C ILE A 663 12.04 6.06 47.05
N CYS A 664 11.57 6.96 46.16
CA CYS A 664 10.16 7.09 45.83
C CYS A 664 9.55 5.80 45.28
N LEU A 665 10.27 5.09 44.40
CA LEU A 665 9.81 3.80 43.87
C LEU A 665 9.69 2.74 44.97
N GLN A 666 10.66 2.71 45.90
CA GLN A 666 10.67 1.72 46.96
C GLN A 666 9.53 1.95 47.97
N LEU A 667 9.27 3.22 48.30
CA LEU A 667 8.15 3.61 49.15
C LEU A 667 6.81 3.31 48.46
N ALA A 668 6.66 3.60 47.17
CA ALA A 668 5.47 3.27 46.39
C ALA A 668 5.22 1.76 46.34
N ALA A 669 6.28 0.95 46.26
CA ALA A 669 6.20 -0.51 46.30
C ALA A 669 5.89 -1.08 47.70
N GLY A 670 5.89 -0.26 48.76
CA GLY A 670 5.69 -0.70 50.14
C GLY A 670 6.76 -1.67 50.65
N ALA A 671 7.95 -1.65 50.05
CA ALA A 671 9.02 -2.58 50.34
C ALA A 671 10.15 -1.93 51.16
N ASP A 672 10.95 -2.74 51.87
CA ASP A 672 12.01 -2.24 52.75
C ASP A 672 13.13 -1.52 51.98
N MET A 673 13.73 -0.51 52.57
CA MET A 673 14.83 0.28 51.98
C MET A 673 16.09 -0.54 51.68
N GLY A 674 16.17 -1.79 52.12
CA GLY A 674 17.25 -2.72 51.77
C GLY A 674 17.53 -2.83 50.27
N SER A 675 16.52 -2.71 49.39
CA SER A 675 16.72 -2.77 47.93
C SER A 675 17.46 -1.54 47.35
N VAL A 676 17.52 -0.44 48.11
CA VAL A 676 18.26 0.79 47.75
C VAL A 676 19.57 0.84 48.50
N VAL A 677 19.55 0.58 49.81
CA VAL A 677 20.70 0.67 50.71
C VAL A 677 21.76 -0.39 50.39
N GLN A 678 21.38 -1.65 50.14
CA GLN A 678 22.36 -2.71 49.87
C GLN A 678 23.10 -2.48 48.55
N PRO A 679 22.43 -2.20 47.40
CA PRO A 679 23.15 -1.87 46.17
C PRO A 679 23.98 -0.60 46.31
N LEU A 680 23.50 0.42 47.02
CA LEU A 680 24.25 1.67 47.22
C LEU A 680 25.55 1.41 47.98
N THR A 681 25.48 0.66 49.08
CA THR A 681 26.66 0.29 49.88
C THR A 681 27.66 -0.51 49.03
N LEU A 682 27.16 -1.44 48.23
CA LEU A 682 27.98 -2.25 47.33
C LEU A 682 28.68 -1.37 46.28
N GLU A 683 27.95 -0.47 45.62
CA GLU A 683 28.52 0.41 44.59
C GLU A 683 29.54 1.40 45.18
N LEU A 684 29.27 1.97 46.36
CA LEU A 684 30.21 2.87 47.05
C LEU A 684 31.49 2.17 47.51
N SER A 685 31.45 0.84 47.72
CA SER A 685 32.62 0.04 48.09
C SER A 685 33.57 -0.24 46.92
N LYS A 686 33.14 0.01 45.67
CA LYS A 686 33.96 -0.26 44.49
C LYS A 686 35.11 0.75 44.35
N PRO A 687 36.28 0.32 43.83
CA PRO A 687 37.35 1.24 43.49
C PRO A 687 36.88 2.18 42.38
N ASN A 688 37.05 3.49 42.58
CA ASN A 688 36.55 4.59 41.71
C ASN A 688 35.10 5.07 41.93
N GLY A 689 34.58 5.02 43.16
CA GLY A 689 33.33 5.70 43.54
C GLY A 689 33.46 7.24 43.63
N PRO A 690 32.35 7.96 43.88
CA PRO A 690 32.34 9.42 44.08
C PRO A 690 33.30 9.87 45.18
N GLU A 691 33.91 11.04 44.99
CA GLU A 691 34.76 11.68 46.01
C GLU A 691 33.95 11.96 47.29
N GLU A 692 34.61 11.90 48.46
CA GLU A 692 33.93 12.10 49.75
C GLU A 692 33.19 13.44 49.82
N GLU A 693 33.73 14.49 49.21
CA GLU A 693 33.06 15.80 49.14
C GLU A 693 31.69 15.73 48.45
N ILE A 694 31.60 15.00 47.33
CA ILE A 694 30.35 14.80 46.57
C ILE A 694 29.37 13.97 47.41
N ARG A 695 29.85 12.91 48.09
CA ARG A 695 29.03 12.08 48.97
C ARG A 695 28.48 12.87 50.17
N SER A 696 29.32 13.62 50.87
CA SER A 696 28.94 14.45 52.01
C SER A 696 28.01 15.60 51.60
N ARG A 697 28.13 16.11 50.37
CA ARG A 697 27.20 17.11 49.83
C ARG A 697 25.83 16.51 49.56
N ALA A 698 25.76 15.39 48.83
CA ALA A 698 24.50 14.69 48.56
C ALA A 698 23.80 14.26 49.87
N ALA A 699 24.55 13.74 50.84
CA ALA A 699 24.03 13.39 52.17
C ALA A 699 23.41 14.59 52.91
N ARG A 700 24.08 15.77 52.89
CA ARG A 700 23.52 17.00 53.48
C ARG A 700 22.27 17.49 52.75
N SER A 701 22.27 17.43 51.42
CA SER A 701 21.10 17.82 50.61
C SER A 701 19.89 16.94 50.95
N MET A 702 20.08 15.62 51.03
CA MET A 702 19.03 14.68 51.43
C MET A 702 18.53 14.91 52.86
N ALA A 703 19.44 15.13 53.82
CA ALA A 703 19.08 15.43 55.21
C ALA A 703 18.30 16.75 55.30
N GLN A 704 18.71 17.77 54.54
CA GLN A 704 18.01 19.05 54.45
C GLN A 704 16.62 18.88 53.83
N LYS A 705 16.49 18.11 52.75
CA LYS A 705 15.20 17.81 52.10
C LYS A 705 14.27 17.01 53.02
N ALA A 706 14.82 16.15 53.89
CA ALA A 706 14.07 15.41 54.91
C ALA A 706 13.54 16.30 56.05
N CYS A 707 14.19 17.45 56.30
CA CYS A 707 13.80 18.43 57.31
C CYS A 707 12.86 19.52 56.78
N GLN A 708 12.90 19.82 55.48
CA GLN A 708 12.01 20.81 54.86
C GLN A 708 10.58 20.27 54.75
N ALA A 709 9.59 21.10 55.14
CA ALA A 709 8.21 20.85 54.75
C ALA A 709 8.11 21.01 53.23
N LEU A 710 7.82 19.93 52.50
CA LEU A 710 7.53 19.92 51.06
C LEU A 710 6.24 20.73 50.77
N LEU A 711 6.29 22.05 50.95
CA LEU A 711 5.21 23.01 50.69
C LEU A 711 5.43 23.63 49.31
N ASP A 712 4.45 23.44 48.42
CA ASP A 712 4.17 24.20 47.18
C ASP A 712 5.39 24.76 46.43
N THR A 713 6.45 23.97 46.27
CA THR A 713 7.48 24.24 45.26
C THR A 713 6.93 23.81 43.91
N PHE A 714 6.92 24.73 42.94
CA PHE A 714 6.54 24.48 41.54
C PHE A 714 7.05 23.11 41.06
N GLU A 715 6.12 22.22 40.71
CA GLU A 715 6.41 20.84 40.33
C GLU A 715 6.95 20.75 38.90
N PHE A 716 8.28 20.77 38.73
CA PHE A 716 8.89 20.72 37.40
C PHE A 716 9.19 19.29 36.93
N SER A 717 9.47 18.33 37.83
CA SER A 717 9.83 16.93 37.48
C SER A 717 8.84 15.87 38.01
N SER A 718 8.81 14.70 37.35
CA SER A 718 7.97 13.55 37.80
C SER A 718 8.44 12.97 39.14
N ILE A 719 9.75 13.04 39.43
CA ILE A 719 10.35 12.60 40.71
C ILE A 719 9.88 13.50 41.85
N GLU A 720 9.91 14.83 41.69
CA GLU A 720 9.44 15.76 42.71
C GLU A 720 7.95 15.59 43.02
N LYS A 721 7.12 15.36 41.99
CA LYS A 721 5.70 15.04 42.16
C LYS A 721 5.49 13.78 42.99
N ALA A 722 6.30 12.74 42.76
CA ALA A 722 6.22 11.52 43.55
C ALA A 722 6.67 11.72 45.00
N MET A 723 7.71 12.54 45.23
CA MET A 723 8.14 12.91 46.58
C MET A 723 7.04 13.65 47.34
N ALA A 724 6.36 14.60 46.69
CA ALA A 724 5.27 15.36 47.30
C ALA A 724 4.07 14.48 47.70
N ASN A 725 3.80 13.43 46.93
CA ASN A 725 2.70 12.49 47.15
C ASN A 725 3.03 11.32 48.09
N ALA A 726 4.31 11.13 48.46
CA ALA A 726 4.73 10.03 49.34
C ALA A 726 4.36 10.30 50.81
N ASP A 727 4.21 9.23 51.61
CA ASP A 727 4.06 9.37 53.06
C ASP A 727 5.27 10.09 53.65
N ARG A 728 5.02 11.26 54.27
CA ARG A 728 6.04 12.16 54.81
C ARG A 728 6.91 11.49 55.87
N ALA A 729 6.32 10.65 56.73
CA ALA A 729 7.08 9.99 57.80
C ALA A 729 8.03 8.94 57.21
N ALA A 730 7.52 8.11 56.29
CA ALA A 730 8.30 7.09 55.60
C ALA A 730 9.39 7.70 54.71
N LEU A 731 9.07 8.76 53.96
CA LEU A 731 10.03 9.48 53.11
C LEU A 731 11.16 10.12 53.93
N ARG A 732 10.84 10.77 55.04
CA ARG A 732 11.85 11.34 55.95
C ARG A 732 12.78 10.27 56.48
N SER A 733 12.23 9.14 56.94
CA SER A 733 13.02 8.01 57.44
C SER A 733 13.96 7.45 56.36
N ALA A 734 13.45 7.22 55.15
CA ALA A 734 14.22 6.71 54.02
C ALA A 734 15.34 7.66 53.58
N LEU A 735 15.08 8.97 53.51
CA LEU A 735 16.08 9.98 53.17
C LEU A 735 17.23 10.02 54.18
N VAL A 736 16.92 9.98 55.48
CA VAL A 736 17.95 9.94 56.54
C VAL A 736 18.76 8.64 56.46
N GLN A 737 18.09 7.50 56.22
CA GLN A 737 18.77 6.21 56.09
C GLN A 737 19.76 6.20 54.92
N VAL A 738 19.38 6.72 53.75
CA VAL A 738 20.26 6.81 52.58
C VAL A 738 21.37 7.85 52.80
N ALA A 739 21.09 8.99 53.44
CA ALA A 739 22.10 10.00 53.78
C ALA A 739 23.20 9.44 54.71
N ASN A 740 22.82 8.63 55.70
CA ASN A 740 23.75 7.94 56.59
C ASN A 740 24.68 6.96 55.84
N VAL A 741 24.18 6.30 54.80
CA VAL A 741 24.99 5.38 53.96
C VAL A 741 25.96 6.16 53.09
N LEU A 742 25.57 7.34 52.59
CA LEU A 742 26.41 8.19 51.75
C LEU A 742 27.59 8.80 52.53
N SER A 743 27.33 9.39 53.69
CA SER A 743 28.39 9.94 54.56
C SER A 743 27.88 10.05 56.01
N PRO A 744 28.28 9.13 56.91
CA PRO A 744 27.81 9.10 58.30
C PRO A 744 28.08 10.39 59.08
N ALA A 745 29.20 11.06 58.80
CA ALA A 745 29.60 12.30 59.47
C ALA A 745 28.80 13.53 58.99
N ALA A 746 28.24 13.48 57.78
CA ALA A 746 27.51 14.60 57.17
C ALA A 746 25.99 14.53 57.44
N ALA A 747 25.47 13.36 57.79
CA ALA A 747 24.06 13.15 58.15
C ALA A 747 23.73 13.60 59.59
N ASP A 748 24.74 13.80 60.44
CA ASP A 748 24.62 14.23 61.84
C ASP A 748 24.41 15.76 61.99
N VAL A 749 23.88 16.43 60.95
CA VAL A 749 23.33 17.80 61.07
C VAL A 749 22.05 17.70 61.90
N LYS A 750 22.25 17.55 63.20
CA LYS A 750 21.27 17.70 64.26
C LYS A 750 20.42 18.93 63.98
N GLN A 751 19.10 18.73 64.02
CA GLN A 751 18.22 19.36 65.00
C GLN A 751 18.80 20.67 65.59
N ARG A 752 18.96 21.72 64.78
CA ARG A 752 18.89 23.08 65.32
C ARG A 752 17.41 23.43 65.34
N PRO A 753 16.80 23.68 66.52
CA PRO A 753 15.47 24.27 66.54
C PRO A 753 15.55 25.59 65.78
N VAL A 754 14.60 25.80 64.88
CA VAL A 754 14.25 27.15 64.45
C VAL A 754 13.68 27.81 65.70
N GLU A 755 14.51 28.61 66.38
CA GLU A 755 14.02 29.58 67.35
C GLU A 755 13.18 30.64 66.62
N PRO A 756 12.12 31.15 67.28
CA PRO A 756 10.95 31.76 66.66
C PRO A 756 11.21 32.99 65.78
#